data_AF-A0A3B6X4F7-F1
#
_entry.id   AF-A0A3B6X4F7-F1
#
_cell.length_a   1.000
_cell.length_b   1.000
_cell.length_c   1.000
_cell.angle_alpha   90.00
_cell.angle_beta   90.00
_cell.angle_gamma   90.00
#
_symmetry.space_group_name_H-M   'P 1'
#
loop_
_entity.id
_entity.type
_entity.pdbx_description
1 polymer ?
#
loop_
_entity_poly.entity_id
_entity_poly.type
_entity_poly.pdbx_seq_one_letter_code
_entity_poly.pdbx_strand_id
1 'polypeptide(L)'
;MVAGSGQSADFSGRVELDIRDSEPDWGPYAAPTAPPNAPNILYLVWDDTGIATWDCFGGLVEMPAMSRIAERGVRLSQFHTTALCSPTRAALLTGRHATTVGMATIEEFTEGFPNANGRIPFDTALLSEALAERGYNTYCVGKWHLTPLEESNMASTKRHWPTSRGFERFYGFLGGETDQWYPDLVYDNHPVSPPATPEDGYHLSKDLADKTIEFIRDAKVIAPEKPWFSYVCPGAGHAPHHVFKEWADRYAGRFDMGYERYREVVLERQKAMGIVPSDTVLSPVNPYLDVTGPNGEPWPLQDTVRPWDSLNDEEKKLFARMAEVFAGFLSYTDAQIGRILDYLEESGQLDDTIIVVISDNGASGEGGPNGSVNEGKFFNGYIDTVEESMKLFDQLGGPQTYNHYPIGWAMAFNTPYKLYKRYASHEGGIADTAIISWPNGIAAHGEIRDNYVNVCDITPTVYDLLGMSPPETVKGIAQKPLDGVSFKAALDDPNADTGKTTQFYTMLGTRGIWHEGWFANTVHAATPAGWSHFDADRWELFHIEADRSQCHDLAAENPDKLEELKALWFAEAARYNGLPLSDLNILETMTRSRPYLVGERDSYVYYPDCADVGIGAAAEIRGRSFSVLAEATVDTTGAEGVLFKQGGAHGGHVLFIQDGRLHYVYNFLGERQQEVSSSVPVPLGRHLFGASYARTGTVPDSHTPLGDLTLFIDDEVVGTLAGVSTHPGTFGLAGAGITVGRNGGSGVSSRFKAPFVFTGGTIARVTLDLSGRPYRDVETEIALAFSRD
;
A
#
# COMPACT_ATOMS: atom_id res chain seq x y z
N MET A 1 -25.21 25.87 -24.22
CA MET A 1 -26.39 25.39 -23.49
C MET A 1 -25.87 24.43 -22.44
N VAL A 2 -26.11 24.75 -21.17
CA VAL A 2 -25.58 24.03 -20.01
C VAL A 2 -26.17 22.62 -20.01
N ALA A 3 -25.32 21.60 -20.10
CA ALA A 3 -25.74 20.21 -19.95
C ALA A 3 -26.24 20.04 -18.50
N GLY A 4 -27.54 19.79 -18.37
CA GLY A 4 -28.23 19.69 -17.09
C GLY A 4 -27.57 18.67 -16.17
N SER A 5 -27.59 19.00 -14.88
CA SER A 5 -27.44 18.07 -13.76
C SER A 5 -28.13 16.74 -14.05
N GLY A 6 -27.47 15.62 -13.75
CA GLY A 6 -27.98 14.25 -13.92
C GLY A 6 -29.17 13.91 -13.00
N GLN A 7 -30.21 14.74 -12.99
CA GLN A 7 -31.53 14.29 -12.60
C GLN A 7 -32.04 13.36 -13.70
N SER A 8 -32.53 12.18 -13.31
CA SER A 8 -33.26 11.30 -14.23
C SER A 8 -34.34 12.14 -14.90
N ALA A 9 -34.24 12.36 -16.20
CA ALA A 9 -35.29 13.03 -16.94
C ALA A 9 -36.59 12.25 -16.70
N ASP A 10 -37.69 12.93 -16.39
CA ASP A 10 -38.98 12.26 -16.33
C ASP A 10 -39.38 11.77 -17.71
N PHE A 11 -40.09 10.62 -17.77
CA PHE A 11 -40.62 10.10 -19.02
C PHE A 11 -41.52 11.12 -19.71
N SER A 12 -41.10 11.56 -20.89
CA SER A 12 -41.81 12.57 -21.70
C SER A 12 -42.61 11.98 -22.86
N GLY A 13 -42.61 10.65 -23.00
CA GLY A 13 -43.40 9.94 -23.99
C GLY A 13 -44.90 9.89 -23.64
N ARG A 14 -45.67 9.14 -24.45
CA ARG A 14 -47.11 8.91 -24.24
C ARG A 14 -47.37 7.43 -24.02
N VAL A 15 -48.11 7.08 -22.96
CA VAL A 15 -48.53 5.69 -22.70
C VAL A 15 -50.03 5.55 -22.97
N GLU A 16 -50.38 4.71 -23.95
CA GLU A 16 -51.76 4.36 -24.31
C GLU A 16 -52.03 2.87 -24.03
N LEU A 17 -53.28 2.42 -24.22
CA LEU A 17 -53.67 1.03 -24.01
C LEU A 17 -52.88 0.04 -24.90
N ASP A 18 -52.60 0.44 -26.14
CA ASP A 18 -51.80 -0.33 -27.10
C ASP A 18 -50.46 0.37 -27.33
N ILE A 19 -49.36 -0.40 -27.35
CA ILE A 19 -48.02 0.13 -27.61
C ILE A 19 -47.93 0.82 -28.99
N ARG A 20 -48.80 0.45 -29.93
CA ARG A 20 -48.90 1.08 -31.27
C ARG A 20 -49.46 2.50 -31.23
N ASP A 21 -50.17 2.88 -30.16
CA ASP A 21 -50.69 4.23 -29.92
C ASP A 21 -49.83 5.03 -28.93
N SER A 22 -48.86 4.35 -28.31
CA SER A 22 -47.89 4.91 -27.37
C SER A 22 -46.68 5.52 -28.10
N GLU A 23 -46.04 6.49 -27.47
CA GLU A 23 -44.78 7.09 -27.91
C GLU A 23 -43.72 6.80 -26.83
N PRO A 24 -42.68 5.99 -27.12
CA PRO A 24 -41.62 5.73 -26.15
C PRO A 24 -40.69 6.94 -26.02
N ASP A 25 -40.16 7.13 -24.83
CA ASP A 25 -39.06 8.04 -24.54
C ASP A 25 -37.96 7.24 -23.82
N TRP A 26 -36.83 7.07 -24.51
CA TRP A 26 -35.66 6.40 -23.96
C TRP A 26 -34.74 7.32 -23.16
N GLY A 27 -34.94 8.65 -23.23
CA GLY A 27 -34.13 9.66 -22.55
C GLY A 27 -33.93 9.39 -21.05
N PRO A 28 -34.99 9.17 -20.26
CA PRO A 28 -34.92 8.81 -18.84
C PRO A 28 -34.08 7.56 -18.52
N TYR A 29 -33.90 6.68 -19.50
CA TYR A 29 -33.28 5.37 -19.36
C TYR A 29 -31.92 5.29 -20.07
N ALA A 30 -31.53 6.33 -20.80
CA ALA A 30 -30.25 6.39 -21.49
C ALA A 30 -29.11 6.59 -20.49
N ALA A 31 -27.96 5.98 -20.78
CA ALA A 31 -26.75 6.24 -20.00
C ALA A 31 -26.32 7.71 -20.14
N PRO A 32 -25.69 8.29 -19.10
CA PRO A 32 -25.14 9.63 -19.20
C PRO A 32 -24.08 9.70 -20.30
N THR A 33 -24.03 10.83 -21.00
CA THR A 33 -23.04 11.11 -22.04
C THR A 33 -22.14 12.26 -21.61
N ALA A 34 -20.83 12.09 -21.74
CA ALA A 34 -19.87 13.15 -21.49
C ALA A 34 -20.07 14.32 -22.49
N PRO A 35 -19.72 15.56 -22.09
CA PRO A 35 -19.67 16.68 -23.03
C PRO A 35 -18.82 16.34 -24.27
N PRO A 36 -19.15 16.86 -25.46
CA PRO A 36 -18.30 16.70 -26.63
C PRO A 36 -16.87 17.19 -26.38
N ASN A 37 -15.88 16.42 -26.85
CA ASN A 37 -14.44 16.72 -26.68
C ASN A 37 -13.99 16.80 -25.21
N ALA A 38 -14.67 16.08 -24.31
CA ALA A 38 -14.19 15.93 -22.94
C ALA A 38 -12.88 15.12 -22.95
N PRO A 39 -11.80 15.60 -22.29
CA PRO A 39 -10.50 14.92 -22.32
C PRO A 39 -10.54 13.63 -21.50
N ASN A 40 -9.64 12.70 -21.80
CA ASN A 40 -9.40 11.55 -20.93
C ASN A 40 -8.61 11.99 -19.69
N ILE A 41 -8.63 11.16 -18.64
CA ILE A 41 -7.89 11.42 -17.40
C ILE A 41 -7.09 10.18 -17.02
N LEU A 42 -5.80 10.35 -16.81
CA LEU A 42 -4.90 9.33 -16.32
C LEU A 42 -4.25 9.80 -15.02
N TYR A 43 -4.55 9.13 -13.92
CA TYR A 43 -3.80 9.28 -12.67
C TYR A 43 -2.76 8.18 -12.60
N LEU A 44 -1.49 8.57 -12.41
CA LEU A 44 -0.36 7.70 -12.16
C LEU A 44 0.15 7.97 -10.75
N VAL A 45 -0.09 7.02 -9.84
CA VAL A 45 0.29 7.16 -8.42
C VAL A 45 1.37 6.16 -8.07
N TRP A 46 2.59 6.66 -7.91
CA TRP A 46 3.73 5.90 -7.41
C TRP A 46 3.63 5.71 -5.90
N ASP A 47 4.30 4.68 -5.40
CA ASP A 47 4.20 4.21 -4.02
C ASP A 47 5.57 4.38 -3.35
N ASP A 48 5.67 5.17 -2.28
CA ASP A 48 6.91 5.37 -1.50
C ASP A 48 8.15 5.89 -2.28
N THR A 49 7.96 6.79 -3.26
CA THR A 49 9.08 7.38 -4.01
C THR A 49 9.42 8.78 -3.55
N GLY A 50 10.62 8.97 -2.98
CA GLY A 50 11.08 10.29 -2.57
C GLY A 50 11.36 11.25 -3.72
N ILE A 51 11.22 12.56 -3.48
CA ILE A 51 11.37 13.60 -4.50
C ILE A 51 12.75 13.59 -5.19
N ALA A 52 13.78 13.14 -4.48
CA ALA A 52 15.17 13.10 -4.94
C ALA A 52 15.55 11.77 -5.60
N THR A 53 14.58 10.92 -5.94
CA THR A 53 14.83 9.65 -6.62
C THR A 53 14.96 9.82 -8.14
N TRP A 54 13.99 10.50 -8.77
CA TRP A 54 13.88 10.58 -10.23
C TRP A 54 14.79 11.64 -10.84
N ASP A 55 15.41 11.33 -11.98
CA ASP A 55 16.24 12.25 -12.74
C ASP A 55 15.56 13.57 -13.11
N CYS A 56 14.27 13.54 -13.46
CA CYS A 56 13.46 14.73 -13.77
C CYS A 56 13.16 15.64 -12.57
N PHE A 57 13.52 15.23 -11.35
CA PHE A 57 13.53 16.02 -10.10
C PHE A 57 14.94 16.13 -9.48
N GLY A 58 16.00 15.79 -10.23
CA GLY A 58 17.40 15.93 -9.82
C GLY A 58 18.04 14.67 -9.26
N GLY A 59 17.27 13.60 -9.04
CA GLY A 59 17.78 12.29 -8.63
C GLY A 59 18.64 11.59 -9.69
N LEU A 60 19.00 10.35 -9.40
CA LEU A 60 19.85 9.53 -10.27
C LEU A 60 19.13 8.33 -10.88
N VAL A 61 17.86 8.05 -10.57
CA VAL A 61 17.12 6.98 -11.23
C VAL A 61 16.61 7.47 -12.57
N GLU A 62 16.85 6.71 -13.64
CA GLU A 62 16.44 7.06 -15.01
C GLU A 62 14.94 6.79 -15.19
N MET A 63 14.18 7.84 -15.48
CA MET A 63 12.72 7.78 -15.60
C MET A 63 12.26 8.40 -16.94
N PRO A 64 12.57 7.77 -18.09
CA PRO A 64 12.25 8.34 -19.40
C PRO A 64 10.75 8.60 -19.63
N ALA A 65 9.84 7.75 -19.12
CA ALA A 65 8.40 8.00 -19.27
C ALA A 65 7.96 9.19 -18.39
N MET A 66 8.42 9.28 -17.13
CA MET A 66 8.13 10.44 -16.29
C MET A 66 8.74 11.73 -16.87
N SER A 67 9.96 11.66 -17.41
CA SER A 67 10.61 12.78 -18.10
C SER A 67 9.80 13.24 -19.31
N ARG A 68 9.28 12.31 -20.12
CA ARG A 68 8.39 12.62 -21.24
C ARG A 68 7.11 13.32 -20.79
N ILE A 69 6.51 12.92 -19.66
CA ILE A 69 5.33 13.59 -19.11
C ILE A 69 5.71 14.99 -18.60
N ALA A 70 6.84 15.13 -17.91
CA ALA A 70 7.33 16.40 -17.38
C ALA A 70 7.65 17.42 -18.49
N GLU A 71 8.32 16.99 -19.56
CA GLU A 71 8.65 17.84 -20.73
C GLU A 71 7.40 18.37 -21.44
N ARG A 72 6.29 17.63 -21.36
CA ARG A 72 5.01 17.98 -21.99
C ARG A 72 4.02 18.57 -20.99
N GLY A 73 4.43 18.79 -19.76
CA GLY A 73 3.59 19.26 -18.68
C GLY A 73 4.32 20.22 -17.77
N VAL A 74 3.92 20.20 -16.51
CA VAL A 74 4.43 21.11 -15.48
C VAL A 74 4.79 20.29 -14.25
N ARG A 75 6.02 20.48 -13.76
CA ARG A 75 6.48 19.91 -12.48
C ARG A 75 6.07 20.84 -11.35
N LEU A 76 5.59 20.27 -10.25
CA LEU A 76 5.28 21.01 -9.04
C LEU A 76 6.41 20.79 -8.03
N SER A 77 7.12 21.84 -7.67
CA SER A 77 8.25 21.76 -6.73
C SER A 77 7.83 21.88 -5.25
N GLN A 78 6.61 22.36 -4.98
CA GLN A 78 5.96 22.44 -3.66
C GLN A 78 4.66 21.63 -3.60
N PHE A 79 4.70 20.39 -4.08
CA PHE A 79 3.57 19.47 -3.95
C PHE A 79 3.68 18.64 -2.67
N HIS A 80 2.58 18.54 -1.93
CA HIS A 80 2.55 17.89 -0.63
C HIS A 80 1.46 16.82 -0.50
N THR A 81 1.79 15.70 0.14
CA THR A 81 0.89 14.60 0.45
C THR A 81 0.60 14.52 1.95
N THR A 82 0.19 13.36 2.46
CA THR A 82 -0.18 13.16 3.88
C THR A 82 0.86 12.36 4.68
N ALA A 83 1.99 12.00 4.06
CA ALA A 83 3.03 11.11 4.58
C ALA A 83 2.70 9.62 4.69
N LEU A 84 1.50 9.18 4.27
CA LEU A 84 1.15 7.77 4.08
C LEU A 84 0.20 7.53 2.90
N CYS A 85 0.23 6.31 2.39
CA CYS A 85 -0.45 5.85 1.19
C CYS A 85 -2.00 5.96 1.23
N SER A 86 -2.72 5.19 2.05
CA SER A 86 -4.21 5.26 2.11
C SER A 86 -4.73 6.69 2.34
N PRO A 87 -4.19 7.45 3.31
CA PRO A 87 -4.64 8.83 3.56
C PRO A 87 -4.43 9.75 2.33
N THR A 88 -3.29 9.65 1.64
CA THR A 88 -3.03 10.41 0.41
C THR A 88 -3.99 10.01 -0.72
N ARG A 89 -4.22 8.71 -0.93
CA ARG A 89 -5.11 8.18 -1.98
C ARG A 89 -6.56 8.61 -1.75
N ALA A 90 -7.01 8.60 -0.50
CA ALA A 90 -8.32 9.10 -0.11
C ALA A 90 -8.45 10.60 -0.39
N ALA A 91 -7.45 11.39 0.01
CA ALA A 91 -7.44 12.83 -0.23
C ALA A 91 -7.41 13.19 -1.73
N LEU A 92 -6.59 12.46 -2.51
CA LEU A 92 -6.51 12.59 -3.96
C LEU A 92 -7.87 12.40 -4.62
N LEU A 93 -8.53 11.27 -4.35
CA LEU A 93 -9.77 10.89 -5.04
C LEU A 93 -11.00 11.67 -4.55
N THR A 94 -10.95 12.28 -3.36
CA THR A 94 -12.08 13.02 -2.79
C THR A 94 -11.92 14.54 -2.88
N GLY A 95 -10.70 15.06 -3.01
CA GLY A 95 -10.41 16.49 -2.88
C GLY A 95 -10.63 17.04 -1.46
N ARG A 96 -10.50 16.19 -0.45
CA ARG A 96 -10.76 16.51 0.97
C ARG A 96 -9.61 16.04 1.86
N HIS A 97 -9.51 16.54 3.08
CA HIS A 97 -8.52 16.04 4.03
C HIS A 97 -8.81 14.57 4.37
N ALA A 98 -7.75 13.79 4.56
CA ALA A 98 -7.87 12.38 4.89
C ALA A 98 -8.65 12.14 6.21
N THR A 99 -8.48 13.03 7.18
CA THR A 99 -9.22 13.03 8.45
C THR A 99 -10.72 13.37 8.28
N THR A 100 -11.08 14.22 7.30
CA THR A 100 -12.48 14.52 6.95
C THR A 100 -13.22 13.27 6.46
N VAL A 101 -12.50 12.38 5.76
CA VAL A 101 -13.06 11.20 5.09
C VAL A 101 -12.80 9.90 5.84
N GLY A 102 -12.42 9.96 7.12
CA GLY A 102 -12.24 8.77 7.96
C GLY A 102 -10.96 7.99 7.73
N MET A 103 -9.99 8.55 7.00
CA MET A 103 -8.72 7.93 6.61
C MET A 103 -7.51 8.67 7.23
N ALA A 104 -7.53 8.96 8.53
CA ALA A 104 -6.42 9.61 9.23
C ALA A 104 -5.12 8.78 9.28
N THR A 105 -5.20 7.48 8.97
CA THR A 105 -4.07 6.55 8.87
C THR A 105 -4.45 5.41 7.91
N ILE A 106 -3.54 4.46 7.68
CA ILE A 106 -3.76 3.30 6.82
C ILE A 106 -4.83 2.35 7.37
N GLU A 107 -5.45 1.54 6.50
CA GLU A 107 -6.52 0.59 6.86
C GLU A 107 -6.11 -0.39 7.97
N GLU A 108 -4.83 -0.77 7.96
CA GLU A 108 -4.19 -1.66 8.93
C GLU A 108 -4.08 -1.02 10.31
N PHE A 109 -4.16 0.32 10.44
CA PHE A 109 -4.05 1.07 11.71
C PHE A 109 -5.30 1.89 12.09
N THR A 110 -6.44 1.67 11.42
CA THR A 110 -7.74 2.21 11.85
C THR A 110 -8.10 1.91 13.31
N GLU A 111 -8.80 2.85 13.94
CA GLU A 111 -9.04 2.91 15.40
C GLU A 111 -10.52 3.08 15.75
N GLY A 112 -11.41 3.21 14.77
CA GLY A 112 -12.86 3.30 14.98
C GLY A 112 -13.36 4.69 15.39
N PHE A 113 -12.52 5.72 15.32
CA PHE A 113 -12.93 7.12 15.48
C PHE A 113 -13.49 7.71 14.17
N PRO A 114 -14.29 8.80 14.21
CA PRO A 114 -14.82 9.44 13.00
C PRO A 114 -13.77 9.76 11.94
N ASN A 115 -12.55 10.10 12.36
CA ASN A 115 -11.43 10.42 11.48
C ASN A 115 -10.57 9.21 11.06
N ALA A 116 -10.67 8.08 11.75
CA ALA A 116 -9.77 6.94 11.61
C ALA A 116 -10.53 5.59 11.60
N ASN A 117 -11.65 5.53 10.87
CA ASN A 117 -12.48 4.31 10.77
C ASN A 117 -12.32 3.55 9.44
N GLY A 118 -11.52 4.05 8.50
CA GLY A 118 -11.23 3.42 7.21
C GLY A 118 -12.38 3.45 6.20
N ARG A 119 -13.53 4.04 6.54
CA ARG A 119 -14.74 3.97 5.71
C ARG A 119 -15.05 5.33 5.11
N ILE A 120 -14.50 5.60 3.93
CA ILE A 120 -14.75 6.83 3.17
C ILE A 120 -16.27 6.99 2.97
N PRO A 121 -16.91 8.04 3.53
CA PRO A 121 -18.35 8.26 3.41
C PRO A 121 -18.83 8.44 1.97
N PHE A 122 -20.08 8.04 1.69
CA PHE A 122 -20.72 8.28 0.38
C PHE A 122 -21.18 9.74 0.17
N ASP A 123 -21.16 10.57 1.23
CA ASP A 123 -21.35 12.03 1.14
C ASP A 123 -20.05 12.79 0.80
N THR A 124 -18.98 12.04 0.54
CA THR A 124 -17.70 12.50 0.00
C THR A 124 -17.31 11.61 -1.18
N ALA A 125 -18.14 11.65 -2.22
CA ALA A 125 -17.99 10.86 -3.43
C ALA A 125 -16.58 11.02 -4.02
N LEU A 126 -16.04 9.91 -4.53
CA LEU A 126 -14.79 9.92 -5.26
C LEU A 126 -14.99 10.59 -6.63
N LEU A 127 -13.90 11.10 -7.22
CA LEU A 127 -13.90 11.63 -8.57
C LEU A 127 -14.42 10.60 -9.58
N SER A 128 -14.10 9.32 -9.41
CA SER A 128 -14.64 8.21 -10.22
C SER A 128 -16.18 8.15 -10.19
N GLU A 129 -16.79 8.30 -9.00
CA GLU A 129 -18.24 8.29 -8.86
C GLU A 129 -18.88 9.50 -9.56
N ALA A 130 -18.26 10.67 -9.46
CA ALA A 130 -18.73 11.87 -10.13
C ALA A 130 -18.60 11.79 -11.67
N LEU A 131 -17.49 11.24 -12.17
CA LEU A 131 -17.22 11.11 -13.61
C LEU A 131 -18.09 10.04 -14.27
N ALA A 132 -18.39 8.93 -13.58
CA ALA A 132 -19.30 7.89 -14.07
C ALA A 132 -20.71 8.47 -14.34
N GLU A 133 -21.25 9.29 -13.43
CA GLU A 133 -22.52 10.01 -13.60
C GLU A 133 -22.49 11.04 -14.75
N ARG A 134 -21.29 11.35 -15.27
CA ARG A 134 -21.06 12.25 -16.40
C ARG A 134 -20.65 11.51 -17.67
N GLY A 135 -20.80 10.19 -17.72
CA GLY A 135 -20.61 9.40 -18.94
C GLY A 135 -19.16 9.09 -19.28
N TYR A 136 -18.23 9.19 -18.33
CA TYR A 136 -16.88 8.63 -18.47
C TYR A 136 -16.91 7.10 -18.28
N ASN A 137 -16.00 6.38 -18.92
CA ASN A 137 -15.62 5.06 -18.40
C ASN A 137 -14.64 5.23 -17.24
N THR A 138 -14.70 4.38 -16.23
CA THR A 138 -13.82 4.52 -15.04
C THR A 138 -13.10 3.21 -14.69
N TYR A 139 -11.78 3.27 -14.60
CA TYR A 139 -10.92 2.11 -14.37
C TYR A 139 -9.99 2.34 -13.18
N CYS A 140 -9.84 1.33 -12.33
CA CYS A 140 -8.82 1.27 -11.29
C CYS A 140 -7.87 0.11 -11.61
N VAL A 141 -6.57 0.37 -11.73
CA VAL A 141 -5.58 -0.66 -12.08
C VAL A 141 -4.38 -0.57 -11.13
N GLY A 142 -4.15 -1.63 -10.35
CA GLY A 142 -3.07 -1.72 -9.36
C GLY A 142 -3.53 -1.55 -7.90
N LYS A 143 -2.72 -0.88 -7.08
CA LYS A 143 -2.96 -0.69 -5.65
C LYS A 143 -4.24 0.12 -5.38
N TRP A 144 -5.14 -0.43 -4.55
CA TRP A 144 -6.31 0.30 -4.06
C TRP A 144 -6.07 0.93 -2.69
N HIS A 145 -5.86 0.09 -1.66
CA HIS A 145 -5.56 0.47 -0.28
C HIS A 145 -6.57 1.41 0.41
N LEU A 146 -7.84 1.37 -0.03
CA LEU A 146 -8.98 2.10 0.59
C LEU A 146 -10.15 1.16 0.92
N THR A 147 -9.87 -0.14 1.05
CA THR A 147 -10.85 -1.13 1.51
C THR A 147 -10.57 -1.44 2.98
N PRO A 148 -11.56 -1.26 3.87
CA PRO A 148 -11.46 -1.72 5.25
C PRO A 148 -10.99 -3.15 5.32
N LEU A 149 -10.08 -3.44 6.24
CA LEU A 149 -9.54 -4.78 6.42
C LEU A 149 -10.66 -5.82 6.65
N GLU A 150 -11.71 -5.45 7.38
CA GLU A 150 -12.86 -6.32 7.63
C GLU A 150 -13.74 -6.56 6.38
N GLU A 151 -13.62 -5.70 5.37
CA GLU A 151 -14.29 -5.85 4.06
C GLU A 151 -13.43 -6.59 3.03
N SER A 152 -12.17 -6.91 3.33
CA SER A 152 -11.22 -7.56 2.40
C SER A 152 -11.34 -9.09 2.38
N ASN A 153 -12.56 -9.62 2.23
CA ASN A 153 -12.83 -11.06 2.16
C ASN A 153 -14.11 -11.37 1.37
N MET A 154 -14.37 -12.62 1.00
CA MET A 154 -15.51 -12.99 0.15
C MET A 154 -16.88 -13.01 0.86
N ALA A 155 -16.93 -12.97 2.20
CA ALA A 155 -18.17 -12.96 2.96
C ALA A 155 -18.69 -11.53 3.26
N SER A 156 -17.83 -10.52 3.08
CA SER A 156 -18.13 -9.14 3.41
C SER A 156 -18.98 -8.41 2.37
N THR A 157 -19.54 -7.28 2.78
CA THR A 157 -20.02 -6.27 1.84
C THR A 157 -18.86 -5.73 0.99
N LYS A 158 -19.11 -5.44 -0.28
CA LYS A 158 -18.12 -4.86 -1.20
C LYS A 158 -18.21 -3.33 -1.28
N ARG A 159 -18.71 -2.67 -0.23
CA ARG A 159 -19.14 -1.25 -0.29
C ARG A 159 -17.98 -0.29 -0.56
N HIS A 160 -16.79 -0.63 -0.05
CA HIS A 160 -15.58 0.17 -0.24
C HIS A 160 -14.59 -0.46 -1.24
N TRP A 161 -15.01 -1.50 -1.95
CA TRP A 161 -14.24 -2.06 -3.07
C TRP A 161 -14.30 -1.10 -4.26
N PRO A 162 -13.29 -1.10 -5.15
CA PRO A 162 -13.21 -0.15 -6.26
C PRO A 162 -14.50 -0.07 -7.10
N THR A 163 -15.10 -1.22 -7.41
CA THR A 163 -16.29 -1.27 -8.26
C THR A 163 -17.56 -0.69 -7.62
N SER A 164 -17.60 -0.62 -6.29
CA SER A 164 -18.67 0.08 -5.56
C SER A 164 -18.40 1.57 -5.38
N ARG A 165 -17.17 2.00 -5.64
CA ARG A 165 -16.69 3.39 -5.49
C ARG A 165 -16.43 4.06 -6.83
N GLY A 166 -17.31 3.78 -7.79
CA GLY A 166 -17.42 4.51 -9.05
C GLY A 166 -16.47 4.06 -10.14
N PHE A 167 -15.65 3.03 -9.91
CA PHE A 167 -14.93 2.36 -10.99
C PHE A 167 -15.82 1.30 -11.62
N GLU A 168 -15.89 1.24 -12.95
CA GLU A 168 -16.64 0.19 -13.64
C GLU A 168 -15.83 -1.11 -13.72
N ARG A 169 -14.49 -1.01 -13.78
CA ARG A 169 -13.55 -2.15 -13.79
C ARG A 169 -12.43 -1.97 -12.77
N PHE A 170 -11.99 -3.09 -12.21
CA PHE A 170 -10.82 -3.14 -11.33
C PHE A 170 -9.90 -4.32 -11.68
N TYR A 171 -8.60 -4.07 -11.69
CA TYR A 171 -7.60 -5.14 -11.74
C TYR A 171 -6.38 -4.74 -10.92
N GLY A 172 -6.09 -5.44 -9.84
CA GLY A 172 -4.97 -5.10 -8.97
C GLY A 172 -5.11 -5.74 -7.61
N PHE A 173 -4.69 -5.07 -6.54
CA PHE A 173 -4.70 -5.61 -5.18
C PHE A 173 -5.30 -4.62 -4.19
N LEU A 174 -5.95 -5.14 -3.15
CA LEU A 174 -6.70 -4.32 -2.20
C LEU A 174 -5.84 -3.80 -1.04
N GLY A 175 -4.82 -4.55 -0.64
CA GLY A 175 -3.95 -4.22 0.50
C GLY A 175 -2.96 -3.08 0.23
N GLY A 176 -2.19 -2.74 1.27
CA GLY A 176 -1.16 -1.70 1.20
C GLY A 176 0.07 -2.06 0.37
N GLU A 177 0.33 -3.33 0.16
CA GLU A 177 1.45 -3.84 -0.62
C GLU A 177 1.09 -5.18 -1.26
N THR A 178 1.98 -5.72 -2.08
CA THR A 178 1.90 -7.09 -2.58
C THR A 178 3.26 -7.55 -3.11
N ASP A 179 3.49 -8.85 -3.12
CA ASP A 179 4.62 -9.45 -3.85
C ASP A 179 4.45 -9.15 -5.37
N GLN A 180 5.52 -8.69 -6.03
CA GLN A 180 5.45 -8.29 -7.45
C GLN A 180 5.56 -9.49 -8.42
N TRP A 181 6.04 -10.62 -7.91
CA TRP A 181 6.17 -11.90 -8.60
C TRP A 181 4.94 -12.79 -8.39
N TYR A 182 4.36 -12.75 -7.19
CA TYR A 182 3.21 -13.55 -6.76
C TYR A 182 2.10 -12.71 -6.11
N PRO A 183 1.49 -11.75 -6.83
CA PRO A 183 0.57 -10.79 -6.22
C PRO A 183 -0.80 -11.36 -5.84
N ASP A 184 -1.41 -10.77 -4.81
CA ASP A 184 -2.79 -11.01 -4.38
C ASP A 184 -3.78 -10.25 -5.27
N LEU A 185 -3.99 -10.75 -6.48
CA LEU A 185 -4.82 -10.08 -7.48
C LEU A 185 -6.32 -10.25 -7.24
N VAL A 186 -7.04 -9.18 -7.55
CA VAL A 186 -8.50 -9.12 -7.63
C VAL A 186 -8.86 -8.58 -9.01
N TYR A 187 -9.76 -9.28 -9.68
CA TYR A 187 -10.42 -8.83 -10.89
C TYR A 187 -11.86 -8.46 -10.54
N ASP A 188 -12.19 -7.17 -10.67
CA ASP A 188 -13.47 -6.56 -10.32
C ASP A 188 -13.83 -6.81 -8.84
N ASN A 189 -14.59 -7.86 -8.53
CA ASN A 189 -14.98 -8.23 -7.17
C ASN A 189 -14.58 -9.65 -6.77
N HIS A 190 -13.66 -10.27 -7.50
CA HIS A 190 -13.23 -11.64 -7.26
C HIS A 190 -11.70 -11.78 -7.24
N PRO A 191 -11.12 -12.43 -6.21
CA PRO A 191 -9.71 -12.81 -6.23
C PRO A 191 -9.38 -13.70 -7.42
N VAL A 192 -8.24 -13.46 -8.06
CA VAL A 192 -7.74 -14.25 -9.19
C VAL A 192 -6.27 -14.57 -8.98
N SER A 193 -5.80 -15.66 -9.59
CA SER A 193 -4.36 -15.96 -9.60
C SER A 193 -3.63 -15.13 -10.65
N PRO A 194 -2.33 -14.85 -10.46
CA PRO A 194 -1.50 -14.27 -11.51
C PRO A 194 -1.57 -15.11 -12.80
N PRO A 195 -1.59 -14.47 -13.98
CA PRO A 195 -1.75 -15.18 -15.25
C PRO A 195 -0.52 -16.02 -15.65
N ALA A 196 0.64 -15.81 -15.04
CA ALA A 196 1.89 -16.50 -15.33
C ALA A 196 2.84 -16.48 -14.10
N THR A 197 3.93 -17.25 -14.12
CA THR A 197 4.94 -17.25 -13.05
C THR A 197 6.16 -16.40 -13.42
N PRO A 198 7.04 -16.06 -12.45
CA PRO A 198 8.27 -15.32 -12.72
C PRO A 198 9.18 -16.02 -13.75
N GLU A 199 9.20 -17.35 -13.76
CA GLU A 199 9.96 -18.14 -14.74
C GLU A 199 9.42 -17.98 -16.17
N ASP A 200 8.14 -17.67 -16.33
CA ASP A 200 7.49 -17.34 -17.60
C ASP A 200 7.68 -15.85 -17.99
N GLY A 201 8.43 -15.08 -17.20
CA GLY A 201 8.65 -13.65 -17.39
C GLY A 201 7.53 -12.76 -16.83
N TYR A 202 6.71 -13.28 -15.92
CA TYR A 202 5.69 -12.49 -15.23
C TYR A 202 6.31 -11.44 -14.31
N HIS A 203 5.70 -10.25 -14.27
CA HIS A 203 5.93 -9.23 -13.25
C HIS A 203 4.70 -8.31 -13.19
N LEU A 204 4.26 -7.94 -11.98
CA LEU A 204 3.06 -7.13 -11.78
C LEU A 204 3.03 -5.82 -12.60
N SER A 205 4.08 -4.99 -12.57
CA SER A 205 4.13 -3.75 -13.38
C SER A 205 3.84 -3.94 -14.87
N LYS A 206 4.26 -5.07 -15.47
CA LYS A 206 3.95 -5.37 -16.88
C LYS A 206 2.48 -5.73 -17.05
N ASP A 207 1.94 -6.55 -16.14
CA ASP A 207 0.55 -6.98 -16.16
C ASP A 207 -0.42 -5.79 -15.96
N LEU A 208 -0.12 -4.90 -15.03
CA LEU A 208 -0.91 -3.67 -14.81
C LEU A 208 -0.90 -2.76 -16.05
N ALA A 209 0.23 -2.62 -16.74
CA ALA A 209 0.29 -1.87 -17.99
C ALA A 209 -0.53 -2.55 -19.11
N ASP A 210 -0.41 -3.87 -19.25
CA ASP A 210 -1.20 -4.66 -20.21
C ASP A 210 -2.70 -4.49 -19.96
N LYS A 211 -3.14 -4.54 -18.70
CA LYS A 211 -4.55 -4.38 -18.30
C LYS A 211 -5.08 -2.96 -18.46
N THR A 212 -4.27 -1.95 -18.20
CA THR A 212 -4.63 -0.55 -18.47
C THR A 212 -4.91 -0.35 -19.96
N ILE A 213 -4.02 -0.85 -20.82
CA ILE A 213 -4.17 -0.77 -22.27
C ILE A 213 -5.41 -1.57 -22.73
N GLU A 214 -5.61 -2.79 -22.20
CA GLU A 214 -6.79 -3.63 -22.47
C GLU A 214 -8.10 -2.89 -22.17
N PHE A 215 -8.26 -2.36 -20.96
CA PHE A 215 -9.51 -1.70 -20.55
C PHE A 215 -9.82 -0.45 -21.38
N ILE A 216 -8.81 0.37 -21.68
CA ILE A 216 -9.00 1.55 -22.54
C ILE A 216 -9.37 1.11 -23.96
N ARG A 217 -8.66 0.11 -24.50
CA ARG A 217 -8.89 -0.39 -25.87
C ARG A 217 -10.28 -1.01 -26.03
N ASP A 218 -10.70 -1.85 -25.10
CA ASP A 218 -12.01 -2.51 -25.12
C ASP A 218 -13.14 -1.49 -25.24
N ALA A 219 -13.09 -0.42 -24.46
CA ALA A 219 -14.09 0.63 -24.53
C ALA A 219 -13.99 1.48 -25.81
N LYS A 220 -12.79 1.85 -26.24
CA LYS A 220 -12.58 2.70 -27.42
C LYS A 220 -12.98 2.02 -28.73
N VAL A 221 -12.90 0.69 -28.82
CA VAL A 221 -13.40 -0.07 -29.99
C VAL A 221 -14.92 0.04 -30.12
N ILE A 222 -15.65 0.16 -29.02
CA ILE A 222 -17.12 0.23 -29.00
C ILE A 222 -17.60 1.68 -29.10
N ALA A 223 -17.00 2.58 -28.33
CA ALA A 223 -17.38 3.98 -28.21
C ALA A 223 -16.12 4.88 -28.26
N PRO A 224 -15.56 5.14 -29.45
CA PRO A 224 -14.28 5.85 -29.60
C PRO A 224 -14.29 7.27 -29.00
N GLU A 225 -15.45 7.93 -29.07
CA GLU A 225 -15.64 9.29 -28.55
C GLU A 225 -15.92 9.34 -27.04
N LYS A 226 -16.19 8.21 -26.38
CA LYS A 226 -16.48 8.20 -24.93
C LYS A 226 -15.16 8.35 -24.16
N PRO A 227 -15.00 9.37 -23.28
CA PRO A 227 -13.77 9.55 -22.54
C PRO A 227 -13.64 8.51 -21.42
N TRP A 228 -12.44 8.40 -20.85
CA TRP A 228 -12.16 7.51 -19.73
C TRP A 228 -11.35 8.20 -18.64
N PHE A 229 -11.52 7.73 -17.41
CA PHE A 229 -10.69 8.01 -16.26
C PHE A 229 -10.02 6.71 -15.82
N SER A 230 -8.69 6.65 -15.84
CA SER A 230 -7.92 5.51 -15.36
C SER A 230 -7.06 5.93 -14.16
N TYR A 231 -7.30 5.30 -13.03
CA TYR A 231 -6.50 5.39 -11.81
C TYR A 231 -5.51 4.23 -11.79
N VAL A 232 -4.26 4.50 -12.17
CA VAL A 232 -3.19 3.51 -12.33
C VAL A 232 -2.17 3.67 -11.21
N CYS A 233 -2.05 2.64 -10.40
CA CYS A 233 -1.25 2.65 -9.17
C CYS A 233 -0.33 1.43 -9.14
N PRO A 234 0.87 1.49 -9.73
CA PRO A 234 1.83 0.41 -9.55
C PRO A 234 2.13 0.25 -8.05
N GLY A 235 2.48 -0.97 -7.62
CA GLY A 235 3.09 -1.18 -6.29
C GLY A 235 4.57 -0.82 -6.26
N ALA A 236 5.01 0.09 -7.14
CA ALA A 236 6.42 0.33 -7.41
C ALA A 236 6.98 1.46 -6.56
N GLY A 237 8.04 1.12 -5.82
CA GLY A 237 8.72 1.95 -4.83
C GLY A 237 8.44 1.51 -3.39
N HIS A 238 7.29 0.89 -3.14
CA HIS A 238 7.04 0.13 -1.91
C HIS A 238 7.82 -1.18 -1.93
N ALA A 239 8.11 -1.72 -0.75
CA ALA A 239 8.59 -3.08 -0.64
C ALA A 239 7.49 -4.11 -0.97
N PRO A 240 7.88 -5.30 -1.44
CA PRO A 240 9.25 -5.72 -1.70
C PRO A 240 9.81 -5.10 -2.99
N HIS A 241 11.07 -4.64 -2.96
CA HIS A 241 11.74 -4.10 -4.14
C HIS A 241 12.14 -5.23 -5.08
N HIS A 242 11.17 -5.67 -5.90
CA HIS A 242 11.30 -6.79 -6.82
C HIS A 242 11.50 -6.31 -8.24
N VAL A 243 12.50 -6.87 -8.92
CA VAL A 243 12.74 -6.58 -10.34
C VAL A 243 13.63 -7.65 -10.94
N PHE A 244 13.52 -7.84 -12.26
CA PHE A 244 14.46 -8.67 -13.00
C PHE A 244 15.90 -8.17 -12.82
N LYS A 245 16.82 -9.12 -12.62
CA LYS A 245 18.22 -8.85 -12.29
C LYS A 245 18.88 -7.88 -13.28
N GLU A 246 18.60 -8.01 -14.57
CA GLU A 246 19.18 -7.17 -15.61
C GLU A 246 18.76 -5.69 -15.53
N TRP A 247 17.68 -5.35 -14.81
CA TRP A 247 17.30 -3.96 -14.55
C TRP A 247 18.03 -3.40 -13.34
N ALA A 248 18.15 -4.17 -12.26
CA ALA A 248 18.99 -3.80 -11.12
C ALA A 248 20.45 -3.60 -11.54
N ASP A 249 20.98 -4.50 -12.38
CA ASP A 249 22.38 -4.48 -12.81
C ASP A 249 22.74 -3.26 -13.71
N ARG A 250 21.75 -2.52 -14.25
CA ARG A 250 22.01 -1.25 -14.97
C ARG A 250 22.52 -0.15 -14.03
N TYR A 251 22.25 -0.30 -12.73
CA TYR A 251 22.63 0.64 -11.70
C TYR A 251 23.90 0.22 -10.96
N ALA A 252 24.55 -0.89 -11.35
CA ALA A 252 25.75 -1.41 -10.71
C ALA A 252 26.81 -0.31 -10.48
N GLY A 253 27.16 -0.06 -9.21
CA GLY A 253 28.13 0.92 -8.78
C GLY A 253 27.66 2.38 -8.78
N ARG A 254 26.43 2.67 -9.23
CA ARG A 254 25.88 4.05 -9.27
C ARG A 254 25.65 4.62 -7.87
N PHE A 255 25.55 3.76 -6.86
CA PHE A 255 25.24 4.11 -5.47
C PHE A 255 26.40 3.87 -4.49
N ASP A 256 27.58 3.47 -4.99
CA ASP A 256 28.77 3.18 -4.16
C ASP A 256 29.30 4.40 -3.39
N MET A 257 28.88 5.60 -3.80
CA MET A 257 29.24 6.84 -3.10
C MET A 257 28.64 6.96 -1.68
N GLY A 258 27.59 6.20 -1.38
CA GLY A 258 26.84 6.32 -0.13
C GLY A 258 25.77 7.42 -0.13
N TYR A 259 24.82 7.31 0.81
CA TYR A 259 23.67 8.20 0.86
C TYR A 259 24.03 9.65 1.20
N GLU A 260 25.01 9.95 2.06
CA GLU A 260 25.39 11.34 2.33
C GLU A 260 25.96 12.02 1.08
N ARG A 261 26.83 11.34 0.33
CA ARG A 261 27.36 11.90 -0.92
C ARG A 261 26.30 11.99 -2.00
N TYR A 262 25.35 11.05 -2.04
CA TYR A 262 24.18 11.14 -2.92
C TYR A 262 23.39 12.42 -2.67
N ARG A 263 23.12 12.76 -1.39
CA ARG A 263 22.39 13.98 -1.00
C ARG A 263 23.06 15.24 -1.53
N GLU A 264 24.39 15.33 -1.42
CA GLU A 264 25.15 16.47 -1.96
C GLU A 264 25.00 16.58 -3.48
N VAL A 265 25.13 15.46 -4.20
CA VAL A 265 25.01 15.44 -5.67
C VAL A 265 23.61 15.84 -6.12
N VAL A 266 22.57 15.32 -5.46
CA VAL A 266 21.18 15.58 -5.84
C VAL A 266 20.74 16.99 -5.47
N LEU A 267 21.15 17.53 -4.32
CA LEU A 267 20.84 18.92 -3.98
C LEU A 267 21.41 19.89 -5.03
N GLU A 268 22.65 19.70 -5.47
CA GLU A 268 23.25 20.54 -6.51
C GLU A 268 22.47 20.44 -7.84
N ARG A 269 21.97 19.25 -8.19
CA ARG A 269 21.11 19.05 -9.37
C ARG A 269 19.76 19.73 -9.20
N GLN A 270 19.10 19.57 -8.05
CA GLN A 270 17.83 20.21 -7.72
C GLN A 270 17.93 21.74 -7.78
N LYS A 271 19.01 22.32 -7.24
CA LYS A 271 19.31 23.75 -7.35
C LYS A 271 19.51 24.18 -8.80
N ALA A 272 20.30 23.44 -9.58
CA ALA A 272 20.52 23.73 -10.99
C ALA A 272 19.24 23.66 -11.83
N MET A 273 18.29 22.81 -11.42
CA MET A 273 17.00 22.63 -12.07
C MET A 273 15.92 23.62 -11.58
N GLY A 274 16.15 24.33 -10.46
CA GLY A 274 15.14 25.19 -9.84
C GLY A 274 14.05 24.43 -9.09
N ILE A 275 14.32 23.19 -8.66
CA ILE A 275 13.39 22.39 -7.84
C ILE A 275 13.36 22.91 -6.39
N VAL A 276 14.49 23.44 -5.91
CA VAL A 276 14.61 24.07 -4.59
C VAL A 276 15.35 25.41 -4.70
N PRO A 277 15.16 26.34 -3.76
CA PRO A 277 15.94 27.58 -3.69
C PRO A 277 17.46 27.36 -3.71
N SER A 278 18.22 28.27 -4.33
CA SER A 278 19.67 28.12 -4.52
C SER A 278 20.49 28.05 -3.23
N ASP A 279 19.96 28.64 -2.16
CA ASP A 279 20.53 28.69 -0.81
C ASP A 279 20.07 27.53 0.09
N THR A 280 19.20 26.64 -0.40
CA THR A 280 18.78 25.43 0.33
C THR A 280 19.99 24.64 0.81
N VAL A 281 19.94 24.16 2.05
CA VAL A 281 21.00 23.36 2.68
C VAL A 281 20.51 21.93 2.94
N LEU A 282 21.44 21.01 3.18
CA LEU A 282 21.08 19.64 3.55
C LEU A 282 20.68 19.58 5.03
N SER A 283 19.58 18.87 5.31
CA SER A 283 19.21 18.52 6.68
C SER A 283 20.28 17.63 7.36
N PRO A 284 20.44 17.71 8.69
CA PRO A 284 21.30 16.78 9.43
C PRO A 284 20.85 15.32 9.25
N VAL A 285 21.80 14.37 9.34
CA VAL A 285 21.51 12.94 9.14
C VAL A 285 20.54 12.37 10.19
N ASN A 286 20.73 12.72 11.46
CA ASN A 286 19.84 12.34 12.56
C ASN A 286 19.50 13.60 13.38
N PRO A 287 18.52 14.41 12.96
CA PRO A 287 18.28 15.72 13.54
C PRO A 287 17.74 15.69 14.98
N TYR A 288 17.25 14.52 15.45
CA TYR A 288 16.55 14.39 16.74
C TYR A 288 17.08 13.25 17.62
N LEU A 289 18.31 12.79 17.39
CA LEU A 289 18.89 11.68 18.16
C LEU A 289 19.04 11.99 19.67
N ASP A 290 19.09 13.28 20.02
CA ASP A 290 19.18 13.79 21.39
C ASP A 290 17.82 13.94 22.08
N VAL A 291 16.71 13.79 21.35
CA VAL A 291 15.35 13.92 21.86
C VAL A 291 14.91 12.60 22.49
N THR A 292 14.29 12.68 23.66
CA THR A 292 13.75 11.53 24.39
C THR A 292 12.26 11.66 24.63
N GLY A 293 11.56 10.52 24.65
CA GLY A 293 10.19 10.40 25.11
C GLY A 293 10.02 10.78 26.59
N PRO A 294 8.77 10.92 27.06
CA PRO A 294 8.46 11.43 28.39
C PRO A 294 8.97 10.55 29.54
N ASN A 295 9.26 9.26 29.30
CA ASN A 295 9.86 8.38 30.30
C ASN A 295 11.35 8.09 30.03
N GLY A 296 11.99 8.87 29.15
CA GLY A 296 13.40 8.74 28.79
C GLY A 296 13.67 7.74 27.65
N GLU A 297 12.65 7.37 26.89
CA GLU A 297 12.78 6.55 25.68
C GLU A 297 13.67 7.27 24.66
N PRO A 298 14.68 6.64 24.07
CA PRO A 298 15.47 7.26 23.01
C PRO A 298 14.64 7.43 21.73
N TRP A 299 15.11 8.29 20.81
CA TRP A 299 14.62 8.29 19.43
C TRP A 299 14.65 6.86 18.84
N PRO A 300 13.61 6.41 18.11
CA PRO A 300 13.53 5.01 17.69
C PRO A 300 14.74 4.59 16.86
N LEU A 301 15.33 3.44 17.20
CA LEU A 301 16.46 2.86 16.45
C LEU A 301 16.08 2.55 14.99
N GLN A 302 14.83 2.14 14.76
CA GLN A 302 14.27 1.93 13.43
C GLN A 302 14.19 3.23 12.62
N ASP A 303 14.24 4.38 13.27
CA ASP A 303 14.25 5.72 12.68
C ASP A 303 15.61 6.43 12.81
N THR A 304 16.69 5.67 12.94
CA THR A 304 18.05 6.19 13.10
C THR A 304 18.93 5.74 11.94
N VAL A 305 19.46 6.71 11.20
CA VAL A 305 20.41 6.49 10.11
C VAL A 305 21.79 6.19 10.68
N ARG A 306 22.40 5.09 10.25
CA ARG A 306 23.83 4.82 10.49
C ARG A 306 24.64 5.75 9.57
N PRO A 307 25.72 6.44 9.99
CA PRO A 307 26.53 7.21 9.04
C PRO A 307 27.30 6.31 8.06
N TRP A 308 27.37 6.63 6.77
CA TRP A 308 27.98 5.77 5.74
C TRP A 308 29.46 5.48 6.01
N ASP A 309 30.21 6.48 6.47
CA ASP A 309 31.63 6.32 6.79
C ASP A 309 31.89 5.45 8.02
N SER A 310 30.86 5.17 8.84
CA SER A 310 30.95 4.22 9.94
C SER A 310 30.75 2.77 9.52
N LEU A 311 30.29 2.53 8.28
CA LEU A 311 30.01 1.21 7.75
C LEU A 311 31.27 0.51 7.24
N ASN A 312 31.33 -0.81 7.40
CA ASN A 312 32.36 -1.65 6.80
C ASN A 312 32.07 -1.96 5.31
N ASP A 313 33.01 -2.64 4.65
CA ASP A 313 32.93 -2.89 3.20
C ASP A 313 31.74 -3.80 2.81
N GLU A 314 31.37 -4.80 3.62
CA GLU A 314 30.21 -5.66 3.36
C GLU A 314 28.90 -4.90 3.52
N GLU A 315 28.81 -4.04 4.53
CA GLU A 315 27.66 -3.17 4.78
C GLU A 315 27.45 -2.20 3.61
N LYS A 316 28.51 -1.50 3.19
CA LYS A 316 28.46 -0.59 2.04
C LYS A 316 28.03 -1.31 0.77
N LYS A 317 28.59 -2.49 0.52
CA LYS A 317 28.23 -3.32 -0.64
C LYS A 317 26.77 -3.75 -0.63
N LEU A 318 26.26 -4.23 0.51
CA LEU A 318 24.86 -4.63 0.66
C LEU A 318 23.92 -3.44 0.45
N PHE A 319 24.22 -2.32 1.10
CA PHE A 319 23.36 -1.14 1.09
C PHE A 319 23.31 -0.51 -0.30
N ALA A 320 24.43 -0.42 -1.00
CA ALA A 320 24.47 0.02 -2.39
C ALA A 320 23.63 -0.90 -3.29
N ARG A 321 23.78 -2.23 -3.15
CA ARG A 321 23.01 -3.19 -3.94
C ARG A 321 21.49 -3.06 -3.72
N MET A 322 21.05 -2.82 -2.49
CA MET A 322 19.62 -2.60 -2.22
C MET A 322 19.08 -1.34 -2.91
N ALA A 323 19.88 -0.26 -3.02
CA ALA A 323 19.51 0.93 -3.79
C ALA A 323 19.50 0.68 -5.31
N GLU A 324 20.43 -0.13 -5.83
CA GLU A 324 20.45 -0.54 -7.24
C GLU A 324 19.19 -1.34 -7.63
N VAL A 325 18.77 -2.26 -6.76
CA VAL A 325 17.54 -3.05 -6.95
C VAL A 325 16.32 -2.14 -6.95
N PHE A 326 16.22 -1.21 -6.01
CA PHE A 326 15.17 -0.19 -5.99
C PHE A 326 15.14 0.67 -7.26
N ALA A 327 16.29 1.18 -7.71
CA ALA A 327 16.40 1.96 -8.94
C ALA A 327 16.03 1.14 -10.20
N GLY A 328 16.44 -0.12 -10.23
CA GLY A 328 16.05 -1.09 -11.26
C GLY A 328 14.52 -1.27 -11.29
N PHE A 329 13.89 -1.44 -10.14
CA PHE A 329 12.44 -1.62 -10.01
C PHE A 329 11.65 -0.42 -10.54
N LEU A 330 12.06 0.79 -10.15
CA LEU A 330 11.43 2.02 -10.61
C LEU A 330 11.58 2.21 -12.12
N SER A 331 12.79 2.07 -12.66
CA SER A 331 13.01 2.23 -14.11
C SER A 331 12.37 1.13 -14.96
N TYR A 332 12.23 -0.09 -14.44
CA TYR A 332 11.43 -1.13 -15.09
C TYR A 332 9.96 -0.75 -15.15
N THR A 333 9.40 -0.28 -14.03
CA THR A 333 8.00 0.15 -13.96
C THR A 333 7.75 1.37 -14.85
N ASP A 334 8.68 2.34 -14.86
CA ASP A 334 8.63 3.50 -15.75
C ASP A 334 8.59 3.07 -17.22
N ALA A 335 9.38 2.08 -17.61
CA ALA A 335 9.32 1.51 -18.96
C ALA A 335 7.96 0.85 -19.28
N GLN A 336 7.29 0.24 -18.29
CA GLN A 336 5.93 -0.30 -18.49
C GLN A 336 4.89 0.81 -18.60
N ILE A 337 5.03 1.90 -17.84
CA ILE A 337 4.20 3.10 -18.00
C ILE A 337 4.45 3.75 -19.37
N GLY A 338 5.69 3.74 -19.85
CA GLY A 338 6.05 4.15 -21.21
C GLY A 338 5.20 3.46 -22.27
N ARG A 339 4.93 2.15 -22.11
CA ARG A 339 4.05 1.40 -23.03
C ARG A 339 2.60 1.90 -23.03
N ILE A 340 2.10 2.38 -21.88
CA ILE A 340 0.78 3.02 -21.80
C ILE A 340 0.81 4.32 -22.61
N LEU A 341 1.83 5.16 -22.39
CA LEU A 341 1.98 6.43 -23.13
C LEU A 341 2.14 6.21 -24.64
N ASP A 342 2.91 5.21 -25.05
CA ASP A 342 3.09 4.83 -26.45
C ASP A 342 1.77 4.43 -27.08
N TYR A 343 0.97 3.59 -26.40
CA TYR A 343 -0.38 3.27 -26.87
C TYR A 343 -1.28 4.50 -26.98
N LEU A 344 -1.24 5.41 -25.99
CA LEU A 344 -2.03 6.65 -26.04
C LEU A 344 -1.59 7.56 -27.21
N GLU A 345 -0.30 7.60 -27.53
CA GLU A 345 0.21 8.35 -28.69
C GLU A 345 -0.20 7.70 -30.01
N GLU A 346 0.01 6.39 -30.15
CA GLU A 346 -0.36 5.61 -31.34
C GLU A 346 -1.85 5.67 -31.64
N SER A 347 -2.69 5.73 -30.60
CA SER A 347 -4.14 5.85 -30.72
C SER A 347 -4.65 7.30 -30.78
N GLY A 348 -3.76 8.29 -30.78
CA GLY A 348 -4.10 9.72 -30.90
C GLY A 348 -4.80 10.32 -29.68
N GLN A 349 -4.68 9.69 -28.51
CA GLN A 349 -5.32 10.10 -27.26
C GLN A 349 -4.41 10.92 -26.34
N LEU A 350 -3.09 10.80 -26.47
CA LEU A 350 -2.13 11.36 -25.52
C LEU A 350 -2.26 12.89 -25.35
N ASP A 351 -2.41 13.62 -26.45
CA ASP A 351 -2.46 15.09 -26.43
C ASP A 351 -3.72 15.63 -25.73
N ASP A 352 -4.81 14.84 -25.75
CA ASP A 352 -6.09 15.16 -25.12
C ASP A 352 -6.37 14.31 -23.87
N THR A 353 -5.31 14.02 -23.12
CA THR A 353 -5.40 13.35 -21.82
C THR A 353 -4.80 14.24 -20.75
N ILE A 354 -5.56 14.50 -19.68
CA ILE A 354 -5.04 15.08 -18.45
C ILE A 354 -4.31 13.96 -17.70
N ILE A 355 -2.99 14.07 -17.60
CA ILE A 355 -2.14 13.15 -16.85
C ILE A 355 -1.73 13.83 -15.55
N VAL A 356 -2.05 13.19 -14.43
CA VAL A 356 -1.56 13.57 -13.10
C VAL A 356 -0.63 12.47 -12.61
N VAL A 357 0.62 12.83 -12.33
CA VAL A 357 1.61 11.95 -11.72
C VAL A 357 1.90 12.44 -10.31
N ILE A 358 1.86 11.56 -9.32
CA ILE A 358 2.32 11.85 -7.96
C ILE A 358 3.10 10.65 -7.39
N SER A 359 3.98 10.89 -6.41
CA SER A 359 4.25 9.91 -5.34
C SER A 359 3.20 10.09 -4.24
N ASP A 360 2.78 9.01 -3.57
CA ASP A 360 1.77 9.11 -2.51
C ASP A 360 2.32 9.52 -1.13
N ASN A 361 3.63 9.43 -0.94
CA ASN A 361 4.38 9.96 0.19
C ASN A 361 5.89 9.89 -0.09
N GLY A 362 6.68 10.45 0.85
CA GLY A 362 8.14 10.40 0.79
C GLY A 362 8.67 8.96 0.84
N ALA A 363 9.98 8.81 0.57
CA ALA A 363 10.65 7.51 0.54
C ALA A 363 10.46 6.73 1.85
N SER A 364 10.20 5.42 1.79
CA SER A 364 10.00 4.62 3.00
C SER A 364 11.30 4.33 3.75
N GLY A 365 11.25 4.38 5.09
CA GLY A 365 12.35 4.01 5.99
C GLY A 365 12.19 2.64 6.65
N GLU A 366 11.18 1.85 6.25
CA GLU A 366 10.72 0.65 6.97
C GLU A 366 11.71 -0.52 6.92
N GLY A 367 12.71 -0.49 6.03
CA GLY A 367 13.86 -1.39 6.07
C GLY A 367 14.80 -1.18 7.27
N GLY A 368 14.59 -0.15 8.09
CA GLY A 368 15.36 0.12 9.30
C GLY A 368 16.84 0.45 9.03
N PRO A 369 17.73 0.36 10.04
CA PRO A 369 19.10 0.82 9.92
C PRO A 369 19.98 0.01 8.95
N ASN A 370 19.60 -1.24 8.65
CA ASN A 370 20.40 -2.17 7.84
C ASN A 370 19.76 -2.56 6.50
N GLY A 371 18.54 -2.11 6.24
CA GLY A 371 17.71 -2.70 5.20
C GLY A 371 17.25 -4.09 5.63
N SER A 372 16.47 -4.73 4.76
CA SER A 372 15.92 -6.05 5.04
C SER A 372 15.87 -6.89 3.77
N VAL A 373 16.06 -8.20 3.92
CA VAL A 373 15.76 -9.20 2.89
C VAL A 373 14.34 -9.77 3.04
N ASN A 374 13.65 -9.43 4.13
CA ASN A 374 12.27 -9.76 4.43
C ASN A 374 11.62 -8.68 5.32
N GLU A 375 10.92 -7.73 4.71
CA GLU A 375 10.23 -6.64 5.41
C GLU A 375 9.22 -7.11 6.46
N GLY A 376 8.70 -8.35 6.35
CA GLY A 376 7.89 -8.97 7.40
C GLY A 376 8.53 -8.91 8.79
N LYS A 377 9.86 -8.81 8.87
CA LYS A 377 10.60 -8.61 10.13
C LYS A 377 10.29 -7.28 10.82
N PHE A 378 10.10 -6.19 10.07
CA PHE A 378 9.75 -4.88 10.63
C PHE A 378 8.45 -4.98 11.43
N PHE A 379 7.41 -5.59 10.85
CA PHE A 379 6.10 -5.81 11.50
C PHE A 379 6.13 -6.83 12.65
N ASN A 380 7.24 -7.55 12.83
CA ASN A 380 7.45 -8.50 13.91
C ASN A 380 8.46 -8.00 14.96
N GLY A 381 8.99 -6.77 14.82
CA GLY A 381 9.97 -6.20 15.75
C GLY A 381 11.39 -6.76 15.62
N TYR A 382 11.73 -7.32 14.46
CA TYR A 382 13.06 -7.86 14.14
C TYR A 382 13.83 -6.89 13.24
N ILE A 383 15.13 -6.75 13.50
CA ILE A 383 16.07 -6.00 12.65
C ILE A 383 17.03 -7.00 12.00
N ASP A 384 17.15 -6.97 10.68
CA ASP A 384 18.11 -7.80 9.97
C ASP A 384 19.55 -7.47 10.34
N THR A 385 20.36 -8.53 10.47
CA THR A 385 21.81 -8.37 10.47
C THR A 385 22.34 -8.37 9.03
N VAL A 386 23.45 -7.67 8.83
CA VAL A 386 24.14 -7.63 7.53
C VAL A 386 24.66 -9.01 7.15
N GLU A 387 25.18 -9.78 8.12
CA GLU A 387 25.66 -11.15 7.90
C GLU A 387 24.56 -12.07 7.33
N GLU A 388 23.35 -12.00 7.88
CA GLU A 388 22.21 -12.78 7.39
C GLU A 388 21.77 -12.30 6.02
N SER A 389 21.68 -10.98 5.83
CA SER A 389 21.27 -10.39 4.55
C SER A 389 22.23 -10.73 3.41
N MET A 390 23.54 -10.79 3.69
CA MET A 390 24.57 -11.14 2.70
C MET A 390 24.41 -12.57 2.15
N LYS A 391 23.75 -13.49 2.86
CA LYS A 391 23.46 -14.84 2.36
C LYS A 391 22.48 -14.82 1.19
N LEU A 392 21.68 -13.76 1.06
CA LEU A 392 20.70 -13.56 0.00
C LEU A 392 21.10 -12.42 -0.97
N PHE A 393 22.35 -11.93 -0.91
CA PHE A 393 22.83 -10.81 -1.71
C PHE A 393 22.55 -10.98 -3.21
N ASP A 394 22.87 -12.14 -3.78
CA ASP A 394 22.67 -12.43 -5.21
C ASP A 394 21.20 -12.66 -5.59
N GLN A 395 20.32 -12.79 -4.59
CA GLN A 395 18.88 -13.03 -4.74
C GLN A 395 18.03 -11.77 -4.52
N LEU A 396 18.65 -10.64 -4.09
CA LEU A 396 17.95 -9.37 -3.89
C LEU A 396 17.20 -8.94 -5.16
N GLY A 397 15.92 -8.64 -4.99
CA GLY A 397 14.98 -8.31 -6.07
C GLY A 397 14.30 -9.50 -6.72
N GLY A 398 14.80 -10.72 -6.48
CA GLY A 398 14.20 -11.96 -6.95
C GLY A 398 13.09 -12.49 -6.03
N PRO A 399 12.38 -13.54 -6.49
CA PRO A 399 11.23 -14.12 -5.78
C PRO A 399 11.56 -14.79 -4.44
N GLN A 400 12.84 -14.94 -4.08
CA GLN A 400 13.28 -15.51 -2.80
C GLN A 400 13.41 -14.46 -1.68
N THR A 401 13.32 -13.18 -2.00
CA THR A 401 13.45 -12.08 -1.03
C THR A 401 12.15 -11.30 -0.93
N TYR A 402 11.95 -10.54 0.14
CA TYR A 402 10.91 -9.52 0.27
C TYR A 402 11.61 -8.24 0.77
N ASN A 403 12.52 -7.73 -0.06
CA ASN A 403 13.58 -6.84 0.41
C ASN A 403 13.17 -5.36 0.43
N HIS A 404 13.77 -4.62 1.36
CA HIS A 404 13.69 -3.16 1.51
C HIS A 404 15.11 -2.59 1.74
N TYR A 405 15.40 -1.39 1.24
CA TYR A 405 16.72 -0.74 1.45
C TYR A 405 16.88 -0.19 2.90
N PRO A 406 18.10 0.11 3.38
CA PRO A 406 18.29 0.78 4.67
C PRO A 406 17.80 2.23 4.67
N ILE A 407 17.34 2.70 5.82
CA ILE A 407 16.81 4.05 6.05
C ILE A 407 17.72 5.21 5.62
N GLY A 408 19.04 5.00 5.55
CA GLY A 408 19.97 5.99 4.97
C GLY A 408 19.63 6.32 3.52
N TRP A 409 19.14 5.34 2.74
CA TRP A 409 18.64 5.58 1.39
C TRP A 409 17.28 6.28 1.38
N ALA A 410 16.40 6.06 2.36
CA ALA A 410 15.16 6.85 2.51
C ALA A 410 15.49 8.34 2.66
N MET A 411 16.42 8.67 3.57
CA MET A 411 16.94 10.03 3.77
C MET A 411 17.56 10.59 2.47
N ALA A 412 18.35 9.80 1.74
CA ALA A 412 18.94 10.25 0.49
C ALA A 412 17.90 10.51 -0.62
N PHE A 413 16.91 9.64 -0.75
CA PHE A 413 15.83 9.79 -1.73
C PHE A 413 14.82 10.89 -1.39
N ASN A 414 14.83 11.40 -0.15
CA ASN A 414 14.08 12.60 0.26
C ASN A 414 14.93 13.88 0.33
N THR A 415 16.13 13.90 -0.27
CA THR A 415 16.95 15.11 -0.33
C THR A 415 16.14 16.32 -0.83
N PRO A 416 16.23 17.48 -0.14
CA PRO A 416 17.13 17.82 0.98
C PRO A 416 16.51 17.68 2.38
N TYR A 417 15.32 17.12 2.49
CA TYR A 417 14.42 17.29 3.62
C TYR A 417 14.80 16.49 4.87
N LYS A 418 14.21 16.87 6.01
CA LYS A 418 14.27 16.11 7.26
C LYS A 418 13.28 14.95 7.21
N LEU A 419 13.70 13.79 7.71
CA LEU A 419 12.89 12.58 7.87
C LEU A 419 12.30 12.07 6.54
N TYR A 420 11.23 11.28 6.61
CA TYR A 420 10.72 10.44 5.52
C TYR A 420 9.26 10.00 5.81
N LYS A 421 8.72 9.06 5.03
CA LYS A 421 7.39 8.43 5.24
C LYS A 421 7.04 8.23 6.73
N ARG A 422 5.76 8.39 7.09
CA ARG A 422 5.17 8.45 8.45
C ARG A 422 5.23 9.81 9.15
N TYR A 423 6.22 10.66 8.83
CA TYR A 423 6.39 11.96 9.51
C TYR A 423 5.68 13.10 8.77
N ALA A 424 4.41 13.34 9.09
CA ALA A 424 3.65 14.45 8.51
C ALA A 424 4.03 15.84 9.08
N SER A 425 4.91 15.86 10.09
CA SER A 425 5.52 17.06 10.67
C SER A 425 6.69 17.62 9.84
N HIS A 426 7.19 16.90 8.84
CA HIS A 426 8.40 17.29 8.11
C HIS A 426 8.27 17.05 6.61
N GLU A 427 8.89 17.93 5.82
CA GLU A 427 8.89 17.91 4.36
C GLU A 427 9.37 16.57 3.79
N GLY A 428 10.23 15.81 4.48
CA GLY A 428 10.67 14.51 3.98
C GLY A 428 9.56 13.46 3.95
N GLY A 429 8.52 13.61 4.76
CA GLY A 429 7.34 12.76 4.71
C GLY A 429 6.27 13.26 3.74
N ILE A 430 6.15 14.58 3.54
CA ILE A 430 5.03 15.19 2.83
C ILE A 430 5.38 15.78 1.46
N ALA A 431 6.63 16.19 1.17
CA ALA A 431 6.98 16.89 -0.05
C ALA A 431 7.46 15.92 -1.13
N ASP A 432 6.66 15.79 -2.18
CA ASP A 432 6.70 14.65 -3.09
C ASP A 432 6.76 15.06 -4.55
N THR A 433 7.16 14.13 -5.43
CA THR A 433 7.12 14.37 -6.87
C THR A 433 5.68 14.57 -7.34
N ALA A 434 5.45 15.60 -8.16
CA ALA A 434 4.21 15.73 -8.90
C ALA A 434 4.39 16.40 -10.27
N ILE A 435 3.68 15.85 -11.26
CA ILE A 435 3.63 16.37 -12.62
C ILE A 435 2.18 16.43 -13.07
N ILE A 436 1.78 17.53 -13.70
CA ILE A 436 0.52 17.62 -14.42
C ILE A 436 0.78 17.93 -15.90
N SER A 437 0.18 17.16 -16.81
CA SER A 437 0.32 17.35 -18.24
C SER A 437 -1.05 17.27 -18.91
N TRP A 438 -1.34 18.21 -19.80
CA TRP A 438 -2.46 18.12 -20.72
C TRP A 438 -2.10 18.97 -21.94
N PRO A 439 -1.44 18.39 -22.96
CA PRO A 439 -0.87 19.15 -24.06
C PRO A 439 -1.86 20.07 -24.78
N ASN A 440 -3.13 19.67 -24.90
CA ASN A 440 -4.16 20.48 -25.55
C ASN A 440 -4.75 21.59 -24.66
N GLY A 441 -4.64 21.50 -23.34
CA GLY A 441 -5.33 22.43 -22.41
C GLY A 441 -4.43 23.21 -21.45
N ILE A 442 -3.14 22.84 -21.33
CA ILE A 442 -2.13 23.55 -20.56
C ILE A 442 -1.05 24.04 -21.52
N ALA A 443 -0.84 25.35 -21.57
CA ALA A 443 0.14 25.96 -22.48
C ALA A 443 1.60 25.79 -22.01
N ALA A 444 1.81 25.57 -20.71
CA ALA A 444 3.13 25.39 -20.13
C ALA A 444 3.65 23.97 -20.34
N HIS A 445 4.90 23.85 -20.82
CA HIS A 445 5.54 22.57 -21.13
C HIS A 445 7.00 22.59 -20.64
N GLY A 446 7.39 21.59 -19.84
CA GLY A 446 8.72 21.48 -19.25
C GLY A 446 8.99 22.47 -18.11
N GLU A 447 8.00 23.30 -17.76
CA GLU A 447 8.09 24.34 -16.73
C GLU A 447 7.95 23.77 -15.32
N ILE A 448 8.31 24.58 -14.32
CA ILE A 448 8.17 24.29 -12.89
C ILE A 448 7.22 25.33 -12.29
N ARG A 449 6.29 24.90 -11.43
CA ARG A 449 5.52 25.78 -10.53
C ARG A 449 5.97 25.56 -9.09
N ASP A 450 6.22 26.67 -8.41
CA ASP A 450 6.66 26.68 -7.01
C ASP A 450 5.54 27.03 -6.03
N ASN A 451 4.28 27.04 -6.48
CA ASN A 451 3.12 27.30 -5.61
C ASN A 451 2.91 26.13 -4.63
N TYR A 452 2.53 26.45 -3.40
CA TYR A 452 2.17 25.44 -2.40
C TYR A 452 0.89 24.71 -2.81
N VAL A 453 0.99 23.41 -3.03
CA VAL A 453 -0.11 22.54 -3.43
C VAL A 453 -0.14 21.33 -2.51
N ASN A 454 -1.31 20.93 -2.04
CA ASN A 454 -1.53 19.66 -1.37
C ASN A 454 -2.29 18.69 -2.27
N VAL A 455 -2.16 17.38 -2.05
CA VAL A 455 -2.85 16.34 -2.83
C VAL A 455 -4.38 16.51 -2.87
N CYS A 456 -5.00 17.07 -1.82
CA CYS A 456 -6.44 17.35 -1.83
C CYS A 456 -6.83 18.47 -2.82
N ASP A 457 -5.87 19.24 -3.33
CA ASP A 457 -6.07 20.31 -4.31
C ASP A 457 -6.12 19.77 -5.77
N ILE A 458 -5.73 18.51 -6.00
CA ILE A 458 -5.76 17.88 -7.33
C ILE A 458 -7.19 17.75 -7.87
N THR A 459 -8.09 17.14 -7.10
CA THR A 459 -9.48 16.91 -7.53
C THR A 459 -10.25 18.19 -7.86
N PRO A 460 -10.24 19.27 -7.04
CA PRO A 460 -10.83 20.54 -7.46
C PRO A 460 -10.18 21.10 -8.73
N THR A 461 -8.88 20.93 -8.92
CA THR A 461 -8.19 21.36 -10.15
C THR A 461 -8.63 20.56 -11.37
N VAL A 462 -8.84 19.25 -11.25
CA VAL A 462 -9.36 18.45 -12.36
C VAL A 462 -10.80 18.82 -12.70
N TYR A 463 -11.66 19.12 -11.72
CA TYR A 463 -12.98 19.68 -11.99
C TYR A 463 -12.89 20.99 -12.80
N ASP A 464 -12.03 21.92 -12.40
CA ASP A 464 -11.85 23.19 -13.10
C ASP A 464 -11.26 23.02 -14.52
N LEU A 465 -10.32 22.10 -14.71
CA LEU A 465 -9.76 21.78 -16.04
C LEU A 465 -10.81 21.16 -16.98
N LEU A 466 -11.74 20.38 -16.44
CA LEU A 466 -12.89 19.85 -17.16
C LEU A 466 -14.00 20.89 -17.41
N GLY A 467 -13.89 22.10 -16.84
CA GLY A 467 -14.97 23.09 -16.86
C GLY A 467 -16.22 22.62 -16.13
N MET A 468 -16.04 21.78 -15.09
CA MET A 468 -17.11 21.16 -14.32
C MET A 468 -17.19 21.74 -12.92
N SER A 469 -18.40 22.04 -12.45
CA SER A 469 -18.62 22.27 -11.02
C SER A 469 -18.68 20.94 -10.27
N PRO A 470 -18.11 20.86 -9.04
CA PRO A 470 -18.30 19.70 -8.17
C PRO A 470 -19.79 19.39 -8.00
N PRO A 471 -20.23 18.12 -8.14
CA PRO A 471 -21.65 17.79 -8.10
C PRO A 471 -22.23 17.99 -6.70
N GLU A 472 -23.39 18.66 -6.60
CA GLU A 472 -24.14 18.79 -5.34
C GLU A 472 -24.66 17.43 -4.83
N THR A 473 -24.97 16.52 -5.76
CA THR A 473 -25.40 15.16 -5.47
C THR A 473 -24.73 14.15 -6.37
N VAL A 474 -24.37 12.99 -5.84
CA VAL A 474 -23.89 11.82 -6.59
C VAL A 474 -24.73 10.62 -6.17
N LYS A 475 -25.30 9.88 -7.14
CA LYS A 475 -26.23 8.77 -6.87
C LYS A 475 -27.37 9.13 -5.89
N GLY A 476 -27.86 10.37 -5.97
CA GLY A 476 -28.90 10.91 -5.09
C GLY A 476 -28.44 11.27 -3.66
N ILE A 477 -27.15 11.17 -3.33
CA ILE A 477 -26.60 11.52 -2.02
C ILE A 477 -26.01 12.92 -2.09
N ALA A 478 -26.42 13.81 -1.18
CA ALA A 478 -25.86 15.15 -1.07
C ALA A 478 -24.38 15.10 -0.67
N GLN A 479 -23.57 15.93 -1.33
CA GLN A 479 -22.12 15.94 -1.18
C GLN A 479 -21.67 17.07 -0.26
N LYS A 480 -20.65 16.81 0.57
CA LYS A 480 -19.96 17.85 1.34
C LYS A 480 -19.17 18.79 0.42
N PRO A 481 -18.83 20.02 0.82
CA PRO A 481 -17.86 20.84 0.09
C PRO A 481 -16.50 20.14 -0.05
N LEU A 482 -15.73 20.52 -1.06
CA LEU A 482 -14.31 20.15 -1.14
C LEU A 482 -13.52 20.91 -0.07
N ASP A 483 -12.47 20.30 0.47
CA ASP A 483 -11.56 21.00 1.40
C ASP A 483 -10.37 21.59 0.64
N GLY A 484 -9.95 20.95 -0.46
CA GLY A 484 -8.90 21.44 -1.34
C GLY A 484 -9.33 22.64 -2.18
N VAL A 485 -8.35 23.37 -2.68
CA VAL A 485 -8.50 24.58 -3.50
C VAL A 485 -7.89 24.33 -4.87
N SER A 486 -8.55 24.75 -5.96
CA SER A 486 -7.95 24.57 -7.28
C SER A 486 -6.70 25.43 -7.46
N PHE A 487 -5.63 24.85 -7.99
CA PHE A 487 -4.43 25.56 -8.41
C PHE A 487 -4.36 25.76 -9.93
N LYS A 488 -5.48 25.63 -10.67
CA LYS A 488 -5.50 25.84 -12.13
C LYS A 488 -4.86 27.18 -12.52
N ALA A 489 -5.09 28.23 -11.72
CA ALA A 489 -4.51 29.55 -11.95
C ALA A 489 -2.96 29.51 -12.02
N ALA A 490 -2.31 28.68 -11.19
CA ALA A 490 -0.87 28.50 -11.20
C ALA A 490 -0.36 27.80 -12.46
N LEU A 491 -1.20 26.99 -13.13
CA LEU A 491 -0.83 26.36 -14.40
C LEU A 491 -0.75 27.38 -15.53
N ASP A 492 -1.61 28.39 -15.50
CA ASP A 492 -1.66 29.49 -16.47
C ASP A 492 -0.60 30.57 -16.18
N ASP A 493 -0.40 30.93 -14.91
CA ASP A 493 0.60 31.92 -14.46
C ASP A 493 1.32 31.45 -13.18
N PRO A 494 2.66 31.25 -13.20
CA PRO A 494 3.41 30.78 -12.03
C PRO A 494 3.32 31.69 -10.81
N ASN A 495 2.95 32.97 -10.97
CA ASN A 495 2.83 33.93 -9.88
C ASN A 495 1.37 34.14 -9.44
N ALA A 496 0.41 33.37 -9.97
CA ALA A 496 -0.98 33.51 -9.60
C ALA A 496 -1.22 33.14 -8.14
N ASP A 497 -2.09 33.90 -7.49
CA ASP A 497 -2.68 33.51 -6.23
C ASP A 497 -3.65 32.34 -6.47
N THR A 498 -3.33 31.17 -5.90
CA THR A 498 -4.19 29.98 -5.97
C THR A 498 -5.34 30.03 -4.99
N GLY A 499 -5.33 30.95 -4.03
CA GLY A 499 -6.27 31.02 -2.91
C GLY A 499 -5.96 30.06 -1.76
N LYS A 500 -4.85 29.30 -1.83
CA LYS A 500 -4.42 28.41 -0.74
C LYS A 500 -3.69 29.21 0.35
N THR A 501 -4.25 29.26 1.55
CA THR A 501 -3.66 30.00 2.68
C THR A 501 -3.12 29.09 3.78
N THR A 502 -3.71 27.92 3.96
CA THR A 502 -3.43 27.03 5.11
C THR A 502 -3.50 25.57 4.69
N GLN A 503 -2.61 24.75 5.22
CA GLN A 503 -2.67 23.30 5.11
C GLN A 503 -2.26 22.65 6.43
N PHE A 504 -3.18 21.87 7.00
CA PHE A 504 -2.98 21.13 8.23
C PHE A 504 -2.51 19.69 7.96
N TYR A 505 -1.63 19.20 8.84
CA TYR A 505 -1.05 17.86 8.78
C TYR A 505 -1.12 17.16 10.14
N THR A 506 -1.53 15.90 10.12
CA THR A 506 -1.40 14.97 11.25
C THR A 506 -1.26 13.55 10.74
N MET A 507 -0.33 12.78 11.32
CA MET A 507 -0.12 11.38 10.99
C MET A 507 0.61 10.70 12.13
N LEU A 508 0.08 9.59 12.64
CA LEU A 508 0.78 8.71 13.59
C LEU A 508 1.39 9.46 14.81
N GLY A 509 0.70 10.49 15.31
CA GLY A 509 1.11 11.31 16.46
C GLY A 509 1.86 12.59 16.08
N THR A 510 2.40 12.64 14.87
CA THR A 510 3.11 13.81 14.34
C THR A 510 2.14 14.90 13.87
N ARG A 511 2.58 16.16 13.97
CA ARG A 511 1.77 17.35 13.70
C ARG A 511 2.56 18.40 12.93
N GLY A 512 1.93 18.96 11.91
CA GLY A 512 2.47 20.04 11.09
C GLY A 512 1.38 20.98 10.62
N ILE A 513 1.69 22.25 10.40
CA ILE A 513 0.81 23.20 9.73
C ILE A 513 1.62 24.16 8.89
N TRP A 514 1.23 24.28 7.63
CA TRP A 514 1.65 25.36 6.74
C TRP A 514 0.62 26.48 6.75
N HIS A 515 1.07 27.73 6.84
CA HIS A 515 0.22 28.92 6.71
C HIS A 515 1.02 30.09 6.12
N GLU A 516 0.67 30.50 4.90
CA GLU A 516 1.24 31.68 4.22
C GLU A 516 2.79 31.72 4.28
N GLY A 517 3.42 30.61 3.87
CA GLY A 517 4.89 30.48 3.84
C GLY A 517 5.53 30.03 5.16
N TRP A 518 4.83 30.14 6.29
CA TRP A 518 5.28 29.64 7.59
C TRP A 518 4.89 28.18 7.80
N PHE A 519 5.75 27.42 8.48
CA PHE A 519 5.46 26.05 8.86
C PHE A 519 5.83 25.81 10.31
N ALA A 520 4.88 25.32 11.11
CA ALA A 520 5.13 24.91 12.48
C ALA A 520 4.92 23.40 12.61
N ASN A 521 5.80 22.72 13.34
CA ASN A 521 5.71 21.28 13.54
C ASN A 521 6.15 20.84 14.92
N THR A 522 5.71 19.65 15.32
CA THR A 522 6.20 19.00 16.53
C THR A 522 7.43 18.14 16.25
N VAL A 523 8.24 17.95 17.28
CA VAL A 523 9.28 16.93 17.32
C VAL A 523 8.75 15.78 18.16
N HIS A 524 8.18 14.79 17.49
CA HIS A 524 7.55 13.63 18.10
C HIS A 524 7.86 12.39 17.26
N ALA A 525 8.25 11.30 17.89
CA ALA A 525 8.50 10.04 17.19
C ALA A 525 7.17 9.43 16.72
N ALA A 526 7.06 9.06 15.44
CA ALA A 526 5.83 8.51 14.90
C ALA A 526 5.51 7.12 15.46
N THR A 527 4.25 6.69 15.39
CA THR A 527 3.84 5.28 15.61
C THR A 527 4.84 4.33 14.93
N PRO A 528 5.33 3.27 15.61
CA PRO A 528 4.83 2.75 16.87
C PRO A 528 5.65 3.16 18.11
N ALA A 529 6.05 4.44 18.24
CA ALA A 529 6.87 4.91 19.36
C ALA A 529 6.17 4.87 20.74
N GLY A 530 4.87 5.17 20.80
CA GLY A 530 4.08 5.16 22.04
C GLY A 530 4.57 6.15 23.09
N TRP A 531 5.07 7.32 22.68
CA TRP A 531 5.54 8.38 23.58
C TRP A 531 4.37 9.06 24.32
N SER A 532 3.20 9.21 23.69
CA SER A 532 2.05 9.93 24.25
C SER A 532 2.40 11.37 24.66
N HIS A 533 1.66 11.98 25.60
CA HIS A 533 1.97 13.30 26.18
C HIS A 533 2.16 14.43 25.16
N PHE A 534 1.30 14.46 24.13
CA PHE A 534 1.33 15.45 23.04
C PHE A 534 1.30 16.92 23.50
N ASP A 535 0.83 17.22 24.71
CA ASP A 535 0.84 18.57 25.29
C ASP A 535 2.26 19.05 25.67
N ALA A 536 3.22 18.14 25.82
CA ALA A 536 4.61 18.42 26.18
C ALA A 536 5.56 18.49 24.98
N ASP A 537 5.09 18.22 23.75
CA ASP A 537 5.93 18.21 22.56
C ASP A 537 6.62 19.55 22.31
N ARG A 538 7.90 19.49 21.94
CA ARG A 538 8.64 20.63 21.39
C ARG A 538 8.04 20.99 20.03
N TRP A 539 7.70 22.26 19.84
CA TRP A 539 7.37 22.81 18.54
C TRP A 539 8.55 23.58 17.95
N GLU A 540 8.72 23.46 16.64
CA GLU A 540 9.68 24.20 15.82
C GLU A 540 8.91 25.06 14.81
N LEU A 541 9.54 26.14 14.34
CA LEU A 541 8.95 27.08 13.38
C LEU A 541 9.92 27.37 12.23
N PHE A 542 9.44 27.32 11.00
CA PHE A 542 10.22 27.55 9.79
C PHE A 542 9.50 28.50 8.84
N HIS A 543 10.26 29.17 7.96
CA HIS A 543 9.73 29.91 6.82
C HIS A 543 10.09 29.16 5.54
N ILE A 544 9.22 28.25 5.09
CA ILE A 544 9.52 27.22 4.08
C ILE A 544 9.86 27.81 2.71
N GLU A 545 9.34 28.98 2.37
CA GLU A 545 9.69 29.66 1.11
C GLU A 545 11.20 29.97 1.01
N ALA A 546 11.87 30.18 2.16
CA ALA A 546 13.31 30.43 2.24
C ALA A 546 14.10 29.23 2.76
N ASP A 547 13.49 28.40 3.60
CA ASP A 547 14.12 27.20 4.18
C ASP A 547 13.29 25.95 3.91
N ARG A 548 13.35 25.49 2.65
CA ARG A 548 12.68 24.27 2.20
C ARG A 548 13.09 23.03 3.00
N SER A 549 14.30 23.03 3.55
CA SER A 549 14.87 21.89 4.28
C SER A 549 14.50 21.83 5.77
N GLN A 550 13.78 22.84 6.29
CA GLN A 550 13.45 22.99 7.71
C GLN A 550 14.71 22.95 8.60
N CYS A 551 15.80 23.61 8.21
CA CYS A 551 17.08 23.55 8.94
C CYS A 551 17.24 24.62 10.03
N HIS A 552 16.54 25.75 9.93
CA HIS A 552 16.70 26.91 10.80
C HIS A 552 15.42 27.13 11.61
N ASP A 553 15.41 26.62 12.85
CA ASP A 553 14.27 26.80 13.75
C ASP A 553 14.20 28.25 14.26
N LEU A 554 13.11 28.94 13.89
CA LEU A 554 12.79 30.32 14.21
C LEU A 554 11.86 30.46 15.42
N ALA A 555 11.53 29.37 16.12
CA ALA A 555 10.58 29.36 17.23
C ALA A 555 10.96 30.36 18.34
N ALA A 556 12.24 30.39 18.72
CA ALA A 556 12.74 31.30 19.75
C ALA A 556 12.74 32.77 19.31
N GLU A 557 12.88 33.02 18.00
CA GLU A 557 12.92 34.37 17.42
C GLU A 557 11.51 34.92 17.16
N ASN A 558 10.54 34.05 16.88
CA ASN A 558 9.17 34.41 16.52
C ASN A 558 8.13 33.65 17.38
N PRO A 559 8.16 33.79 18.73
CA PRO A 559 7.29 33.02 19.61
C PRO A 559 5.80 33.32 19.42
N ASP A 560 5.44 34.57 19.12
CA ASP A 560 4.04 34.96 18.86
C ASP A 560 3.50 34.27 17.59
N LYS A 561 4.33 34.16 16.55
CA LYS A 561 3.96 33.46 15.31
C LYS A 561 3.84 31.95 15.53
N LEU A 562 4.70 31.38 16.37
CA LEU A 562 4.57 29.98 16.74
C LEU A 562 3.27 29.70 17.49
N GLU A 563 2.91 30.53 18.50
CA GLU A 563 1.65 30.36 19.22
C GLU A 563 0.42 30.56 18.32
N GLU A 564 0.48 31.48 17.36
CA GLU A 564 -0.53 31.64 16.30
C GLU A 564 -0.71 30.33 15.51
N LEU A 565 0.37 29.75 14.99
CA LEU A 565 0.30 28.52 14.19
C LEU A 565 -0.13 27.31 15.01
N LYS A 566 0.29 27.21 16.29
CA LYS A 566 -0.20 26.17 17.21
C LYS A 566 -1.71 26.27 17.40
N ALA A 567 -2.24 27.47 17.66
CA ALA A 567 -3.67 27.69 17.80
C ALA A 567 -4.42 27.36 16.50
N LEU A 568 -3.85 27.75 15.35
CA LEU A 568 -4.41 27.45 14.04
C LEU A 568 -4.43 25.94 13.75
N TRP A 569 -3.38 25.20 14.13
CA TRP A 569 -3.36 23.73 14.01
C TRP A 569 -4.54 23.09 14.73
N PHE A 570 -4.83 23.51 15.98
CA PHE A 570 -5.99 22.99 16.72
C PHE A 570 -7.33 23.43 16.13
N ALA A 571 -7.42 24.64 15.56
CA ALA A 571 -8.63 25.10 14.88
C ALA A 571 -8.92 24.28 13.62
N GLU A 572 -7.91 24.02 12.80
CA GLU A 572 -8.05 23.17 11.60
C GLU A 572 -8.29 21.70 11.97
N ALA A 573 -7.67 21.20 13.06
CA ALA A 573 -7.98 19.88 13.60
C ALA A 573 -9.46 19.77 14.02
N ALA A 574 -10.02 20.80 14.66
CA ALA A 574 -11.44 20.81 15.00
C ALA A 574 -12.34 20.86 13.75
N ARG A 575 -11.91 21.55 12.69
CA ARG A 575 -12.64 21.66 11.43
C ARG A 575 -12.65 20.36 10.62
N TYR A 576 -11.51 19.68 10.52
CA TYR A 576 -11.31 18.51 9.67
C TYR A 576 -11.22 17.19 10.43
N ASN A 577 -11.69 17.15 11.68
CA ASN A 577 -11.62 15.95 12.54
C ASN A 577 -10.18 15.43 12.76
N GLY A 578 -9.21 16.29 13.00
CA GLY A 578 -7.82 15.91 13.25
C GLY A 578 -7.56 15.20 14.60
N LEU A 579 -8.59 14.93 15.42
CA LEU A 579 -8.47 14.29 16.73
C LEU A 579 -9.31 13.00 16.81
N PRO A 580 -8.92 12.01 17.64
CA PRO A 580 -7.76 12.02 18.54
C PRO A 580 -6.41 11.87 17.82
N LEU A 581 -5.33 12.31 18.47
CA LEU A 581 -3.97 11.96 18.08
C LEU A 581 -3.66 10.54 18.56
N SER A 582 -2.87 9.81 17.78
CA SER A 582 -2.49 8.44 18.11
C SER A 582 -1.07 8.13 17.65
N ASP A 583 -0.25 7.66 18.58
CA ASP A 583 1.16 7.27 18.38
C ASP A 583 1.46 5.87 18.92
N LEU A 584 0.42 5.03 19.09
CA LEU A 584 0.46 3.78 19.85
C LEU A 584 1.69 2.90 19.60
N ASN A 585 2.18 2.23 20.64
CA ASN A 585 3.19 1.20 20.44
C ASN A 585 2.63 -0.09 19.81
N ILE A 586 3.53 -1.02 19.46
CA ILE A 586 3.17 -2.30 18.81
C ILE A 586 2.15 -3.09 19.64
N LEU A 587 2.35 -3.19 20.96
CA LEU A 587 1.46 -3.96 21.83
C LEU A 587 0.06 -3.34 21.90
N GLU A 588 -0.02 -2.03 22.06
CA GLU A 588 -1.29 -1.30 22.08
C GLU A 588 -2.04 -1.43 20.75
N THR A 589 -1.33 -1.35 19.62
CA THR A 589 -1.90 -1.53 18.28
C THR A 589 -2.47 -2.94 18.12
N MET A 590 -1.69 -3.96 18.50
CA MET A 590 -2.07 -5.37 18.34
C MET A 590 -3.19 -5.83 19.27
N THR A 591 -3.36 -5.19 20.43
CA THR A 591 -4.38 -5.57 21.43
C THR A 591 -5.70 -4.84 21.25
N ARG A 592 -5.79 -3.89 20.31
CA ARG A 592 -7.03 -3.18 20.01
C ARG A 592 -8.05 -4.07 19.30
N SER A 593 -9.28 -4.02 19.80
CA SER A 593 -10.40 -4.75 19.22
C SER A 593 -10.87 -4.09 17.92
N ARG A 594 -11.17 -4.91 16.92
CA ARG A 594 -11.80 -4.51 15.66
C ARG A 594 -13.00 -5.39 15.35
N PRO A 595 -14.02 -4.88 14.65
CA PRO A 595 -15.25 -5.61 14.36
C PRO A 595 -15.07 -6.61 13.20
N TYR A 596 -14.10 -7.52 13.31
CA TYR A 596 -13.90 -8.58 12.31
C TYR A 596 -15.13 -9.49 12.22
N LEU A 597 -15.50 -9.88 10.99
CA LEU A 597 -16.67 -10.74 10.73
C LEU A 597 -16.57 -12.13 11.38
N VAL A 598 -15.35 -12.60 11.62
CA VAL A 598 -15.12 -13.91 12.24
C VAL A 598 -15.60 -13.97 13.69
N GLY A 599 -15.60 -12.85 14.42
CA GLY A 599 -15.91 -12.82 15.86
C GLY A 599 -14.97 -13.67 16.71
N GLU A 600 -15.34 -13.91 17.99
CA GLU A 600 -14.62 -14.82 18.88
C GLU A 600 -15.03 -16.27 18.58
N ARG A 601 -14.27 -16.95 17.72
CA ARG A 601 -14.40 -18.39 17.46
C ARG A 601 -13.12 -19.11 17.85
N ASP A 602 -13.31 -20.26 18.49
CA ASP A 602 -12.21 -21.17 18.82
C ASP A 602 -12.03 -22.27 17.78
N SER A 603 -12.85 -22.32 16.72
CA SER A 603 -12.74 -23.31 15.65
C SER A 603 -13.21 -22.76 14.31
N TYR A 604 -12.46 -23.08 13.25
CA TYR A 604 -12.67 -22.61 11.88
C TYR A 604 -12.64 -23.80 10.93
N VAL A 605 -13.62 -23.89 10.02
CA VAL A 605 -13.68 -24.94 9.00
C VAL A 605 -13.47 -24.32 7.63
N TYR A 606 -12.49 -24.85 6.90
CA TYR A 606 -12.12 -24.46 5.54
C TYR A 606 -12.31 -25.64 4.58
N TYR A 607 -12.57 -25.33 3.31
CA TYR A 607 -12.83 -26.31 2.26
C TYR A 607 -11.89 -26.07 1.06
N PRO A 608 -11.55 -27.13 0.29
CA PRO A 608 -10.86 -26.95 -0.99
C PRO A 608 -11.72 -26.15 -1.98
N ASP A 609 -11.11 -25.72 -3.09
CA ASP A 609 -11.77 -25.03 -4.22
C ASP A 609 -12.49 -23.72 -3.83
N CYS A 610 -12.08 -23.11 -2.73
CA CYS A 610 -12.51 -21.79 -2.28
C CYS A 610 -11.49 -20.71 -2.66
N ALA A 611 -11.95 -19.46 -2.71
CA ALA A 611 -11.07 -18.30 -2.77
C ALA A 611 -10.19 -18.22 -1.50
N ASP A 612 -9.01 -17.63 -1.65
CA ASP A 612 -8.07 -17.40 -0.55
C ASP A 612 -8.74 -16.56 0.55
N VAL A 613 -8.53 -16.97 1.81
CA VAL A 613 -9.03 -16.22 2.97
C VAL A 613 -7.94 -15.25 3.42
N GLY A 614 -8.13 -13.97 3.12
CA GLY A 614 -7.18 -12.91 3.45
C GLY A 614 -7.11 -12.55 4.94
N ILE A 615 -6.12 -11.73 5.29
CA ILE A 615 -5.74 -11.37 6.67
C ILE A 615 -6.89 -10.81 7.52
N GLY A 616 -7.86 -10.11 6.93
CA GLY A 616 -9.03 -9.56 7.66
C GLY A 616 -10.11 -10.59 8.02
N ALA A 617 -9.97 -11.85 7.58
CA ALA A 617 -10.91 -12.93 7.88
C ALA A 617 -10.22 -14.27 8.20
N ALA A 618 -8.89 -14.34 8.13
CA ALA A 618 -8.13 -15.53 8.47
C ALA A 618 -8.19 -15.79 9.98
N ALA A 619 -8.08 -17.06 10.35
CA ALA A 619 -7.97 -17.45 11.75
C ALA A 619 -6.67 -16.93 12.37
N GLU A 620 -6.79 -16.40 13.59
CA GLU A 620 -5.69 -15.72 14.27
C GLU A 620 -4.94 -16.65 15.24
N ILE A 621 -3.73 -17.06 14.85
CA ILE A 621 -2.92 -18.01 15.63
C ILE A 621 -1.87 -17.33 16.52
N ARG A 622 -1.68 -16.00 16.43
CA ARG A 622 -0.66 -15.25 17.18
C ARG A 622 -0.75 -15.52 18.68
N GLY A 623 0.36 -15.98 19.26
CA GLY A 623 0.50 -16.18 20.71
C GLY A 623 -0.37 -17.29 21.33
N ARG A 624 -1.03 -18.12 20.51
CA ARG A 624 -1.95 -19.18 20.95
C ARG A 624 -1.43 -20.58 20.64
N SER A 625 -1.94 -21.56 21.39
CA SER A 625 -1.91 -22.97 20.96
C SER A 625 -2.95 -23.17 19.87
N PHE A 626 -2.68 -24.04 18.90
CA PHE A 626 -3.61 -24.32 17.80
C PHE A 626 -3.46 -25.76 17.28
N SER A 627 -4.47 -26.25 16.57
CA SER A 627 -4.41 -27.52 15.84
C SER A 627 -5.02 -27.39 14.45
N VAL A 628 -4.33 -27.91 13.45
CA VAL A 628 -4.82 -28.08 12.07
C VAL A 628 -5.21 -29.54 11.88
N LEU A 629 -6.43 -29.81 11.45
CA LEU A 629 -6.94 -31.16 11.21
C LEU A 629 -7.52 -31.23 9.80
N ALA A 630 -6.81 -31.89 8.89
CA ALA A 630 -7.23 -32.10 7.52
C ALA A 630 -7.88 -33.47 7.37
N GLU A 631 -9.17 -33.47 7.06
CA GLU A 631 -9.90 -34.69 6.75
C GLU A 631 -9.78 -34.98 5.26
N ALA A 632 -9.10 -36.07 4.91
CA ALA A 632 -8.84 -36.41 3.51
C ALA A 632 -8.94 -37.92 3.25
N THR A 633 -9.34 -38.26 2.03
CA THR A 633 -9.28 -39.61 1.51
C THR A 633 -8.06 -39.74 0.62
N VAL A 634 -7.22 -40.74 0.87
CA VAL A 634 -6.04 -41.07 0.08
C VAL A 634 -6.34 -42.30 -0.76
N ASP A 635 -6.46 -42.13 -2.07
CA ASP A 635 -6.85 -43.19 -3.01
C ASP A 635 -5.64 -43.98 -3.52
N THR A 636 -4.46 -43.36 -3.51
CA THR A 636 -3.23 -43.95 -4.05
C THR A 636 -2.03 -43.70 -3.14
N THR A 637 -1.05 -44.60 -3.16
CA THR A 637 0.22 -44.42 -2.42
C THR A 637 1.10 -43.31 -3.00
N GLY A 638 0.73 -42.78 -4.17
CA GLY A 638 1.37 -41.63 -4.81
C GLY A 638 0.65 -40.31 -4.54
N ALA A 639 -0.28 -40.27 -3.58
CA ALA A 639 -0.92 -39.01 -3.19
C ALA A 639 0.12 -38.01 -2.70
N GLU A 640 0.00 -36.78 -3.14
CA GLU A 640 0.91 -35.69 -2.81
C GLU A 640 0.19 -34.35 -2.94
N GLY A 641 0.69 -33.33 -2.25
CA GLY A 641 0.22 -31.96 -2.32
C GLY A 641 -0.23 -31.40 -0.98
N VAL A 642 -0.59 -30.12 -1.00
CA VAL A 642 -0.94 -29.34 0.18
C VAL A 642 -2.32 -29.71 0.70
N LEU A 643 -2.43 -29.98 2.00
CA LEU A 643 -3.71 -30.15 2.68
C LEU A 643 -4.22 -28.80 3.21
N PHE A 644 -3.35 -28.03 3.87
CA PHE A 644 -3.65 -26.73 4.44
C PHE A 644 -2.43 -25.80 4.38
N LYS A 645 -2.65 -24.51 4.13
CA LYS A 645 -1.61 -23.48 4.09
C LYS A 645 -2.13 -22.15 4.64
N GLN A 646 -1.26 -21.42 5.34
CA GLN A 646 -1.41 -19.99 5.66
C GLN A 646 -0.02 -19.32 5.60
N GLY A 647 0.10 -18.12 5.03
CA GLY A 647 1.39 -17.41 4.88
C GLY A 647 2.05 -17.56 3.50
N GLY A 648 3.36 -17.39 3.37
CA GLY A 648 4.11 -17.51 2.11
C GLY A 648 5.59 -17.83 2.33
N ALA A 649 6.43 -17.60 1.32
CA ALA A 649 7.88 -17.83 1.40
C ALA A 649 8.58 -17.06 2.53
N HIS A 650 7.97 -15.94 2.96
CA HIS A 650 8.54 -15.00 3.92
C HIS A 650 8.01 -15.18 5.35
N GLY A 651 7.11 -16.15 5.56
CA GLY A 651 6.55 -16.46 6.87
C GLY A 651 5.22 -17.21 6.73
N GLY A 652 5.02 -18.29 7.48
CA GLY A 652 3.78 -19.05 7.40
C GLY A 652 3.89 -20.48 7.91
N HIS A 653 2.87 -21.28 7.61
CA HIS A 653 2.84 -22.71 7.91
C HIS A 653 2.03 -23.51 6.89
N VAL A 654 2.40 -24.77 6.72
CA VAL A 654 1.79 -25.66 5.73
C VAL A 654 1.79 -27.11 6.22
N LEU A 655 0.67 -27.80 6.01
CA LEU A 655 0.47 -29.23 6.19
C LEU A 655 0.29 -29.86 4.81
N PHE A 656 1.07 -30.87 4.48
CA PHE A 656 1.07 -31.47 3.13
C PHE A 656 1.53 -32.93 3.13
N ILE A 657 1.22 -33.65 2.05
CA ILE A 657 1.72 -35.00 1.80
C ILE A 657 2.78 -34.93 0.70
N GLN A 658 3.91 -35.58 0.91
CA GLN A 658 4.98 -35.72 -0.09
C GLN A 658 5.80 -36.98 0.22
N ASP A 659 6.25 -37.68 -0.82
CA ASP A 659 7.08 -38.89 -0.70
C ASP A 659 6.45 -39.97 0.20
N GLY A 660 5.11 -40.08 0.15
CA GLY A 660 4.33 -41.03 0.95
C GLY A 660 4.30 -40.73 2.46
N ARG A 661 4.70 -39.53 2.88
CA ARG A 661 4.72 -39.09 4.29
C ARG A 661 3.91 -37.80 4.46
N LEU A 662 3.36 -37.63 5.66
CA LEU A 662 2.74 -36.38 6.08
C LEU A 662 3.84 -35.46 6.61
N HIS A 663 3.78 -34.19 6.25
CA HIS A 663 4.75 -33.17 6.66
C HIS A 663 4.02 -31.94 7.16
N TYR A 664 4.58 -31.33 8.20
CA TYR A 664 4.21 -29.99 8.61
C TYR A 664 5.45 -29.13 8.71
N VAL A 665 5.39 -27.94 8.12
CA VAL A 665 6.45 -26.94 8.16
C VAL A 665 5.90 -25.65 8.75
N TYR A 666 6.59 -25.13 9.76
CA TYR A 666 6.44 -23.74 10.19
C TYR A 666 7.63 -22.93 9.68
N ASN A 667 7.39 -22.03 8.74
CA ASN A 667 8.39 -21.12 8.19
C ASN A 667 8.42 -19.84 9.02
N PHE A 668 9.42 -19.70 9.88
CA PHE A 668 9.60 -18.52 10.74
C PHE A 668 10.40 -17.44 10.00
N LEU A 669 9.73 -16.32 9.66
CA LEU A 669 10.28 -15.15 8.99
C LEU A 669 11.05 -15.43 7.69
N GLY A 670 10.76 -16.53 7.00
CA GLY A 670 11.51 -16.96 5.80
C GLY A 670 12.93 -17.45 6.10
N GLU A 671 13.39 -17.37 7.35
CA GLU A 671 14.77 -17.69 7.75
C GLU A 671 14.93 -19.15 8.16
N ARG A 672 13.90 -19.68 8.83
CA ARG A 672 13.97 -20.98 9.48
C ARG A 672 12.70 -21.77 9.26
N GLN A 673 12.78 -22.78 8.39
CA GLN A 673 11.76 -23.81 8.26
C GLN A 673 11.93 -24.85 9.37
N GLN A 674 10.91 -24.95 10.23
CA GLN A 674 10.83 -25.89 11.34
C GLN A 674 9.90 -27.03 10.92
N GLU A 675 10.50 -28.15 10.53
CA GLU A 675 9.82 -29.26 9.87
C GLU A 675 9.65 -30.46 10.79
N VAL A 676 8.49 -31.10 10.70
CA VAL A 676 8.23 -32.44 11.24
C VAL A 676 7.59 -33.31 10.17
N SER A 677 8.09 -34.53 10.01
CA SER A 677 7.56 -35.53 9.09
C SER A 677 7.04 -36.75 9.86
N SER A 678 6.01 -37.41 9.34
CA SER A 678 5.51 -38.66 9.91
C SER A 678 6.59 -39.73 9.87
N SER A 679 6.73 -40.48 10.96
CA SER A 679 7.63 -41.64 11.10
C SER A 679 7.12 -42.86 10.34
N VAL A 680 5.81 -42.93 10.10
CA VAL A 680 5.13 -43.97 9.32
C VAL A 680 4.66 -43.42 7.95
N PRO A 681 4.47 -44.29 6.93
CA PRO A 681 3.84 -43.91 5.67
C PRO A 681 2.37 -43.49 5.86
N VAL A 682 1.88 -42.63 4.96
CA VAL A 682 0.47 -42.26 4.89
C VAL A 682 -0.37 -43.47 4.44
N PRO A 683 -1.37 -43.90 5.22
CA PRO A 683 -2.25 -45.01 4.85
C PRO A 683 -3.26 -44.63 3.75
N LEU A 684 -3.77 -45.64 3.04
CA LEU A 684 -4.87 -45.49 2.07
C LEU A 684 -6.22 -45.46 2.80
N GLY A 685 -7.16 -44.70 2.25
CA GLY A 685 -8.52 -44.55 2.78
C GLY A 685 -8.75 -43.17 3.39
N ARG A 686 -9.85 -43.05 4.14
CA ARG A 686 -10.23 -41.80 4.82
C ARG A 686 -9.52 -41.74 6.16
N HIS A 687 -8.76 -40.66 6.36
CA HIS A 687 -7.97 -40.41 7.56
C HIS A 687 -8.05 -38.96 8.00
N LEU A 688 -7.71 -38.71 9.26
CA LEU A 688 -7.50 -37.37 9.80
C LEU A 688 -6.00 -37.08 9.88
N PHE A 689 -5.54 -36.09 9.14
CA PHE A 689 -4.14 -35.65 9.16
C PHE A 689 -4.00 -34.40 10.03
N GLY A 690 -3.26 -34.52 11.13
CA GLY A 690 -3.24 -33.51 12.18
C GLY A 690 -1.87 -32.89 12.42
N ALA A 691 -1.85 -31.60 12.77
CA ALA A 691 -0.70 -30.92 13.37
C ALA A 691 -1.16 -30.04 14.53
N SER A 692 -0.57 -30.21 15.71
CA SER A 692 -0.89 -29.43 16.92
C SER A 692 0.34 -28.69 17.42
N TYR A 693 0.19 -27.39 17.68
CA TYR A 693 1.17 -26.56 18.36
C TYR A 693 0.69 -26.23 19.77
N ALA A 694 1.44 -26.70 20.78
CA ALA A 694 1.17 -26.42 22.18
C ALA A 694 2.17 -25.36 22.68
N ARG A 695 1.69 -24.13 22.92
CA ARG A 695 2.52 -23.05 23.43
C ARG A 695 3.03 -23.40 24.84
N THR A 696 4.34 -23.31 25.03
CA THR A 696 5.04 -23.55 26.30
C THR A 696 5.59 -22.27 26.93
N GLY A 697 5.71 -21.18 26.16
CA GLY A 697 6.17 -19.90 26.68
C GLY A 697 6.45 -18.86 25.59
N THR A 698 7.43 -18.00 25.86
CA THR A 698 8.04 -17.06 24.91
C THR A 698 9.56 -17.15 25.03
N VAL A 699 10.26 -16.76 23.96
CA VAL A 699 11.71 -16.57 24.03
C VAL A 699 12.01 -15.50 25.11
N PRO A 700 13.02 -15.69 25.99
CA PRO A 700 13.40 -14.68 26.97
C PRO A 700 13.70 -13.33 26.31
N ASP A 701 13.27 -12.24 26.94
CA ASP A 701 13.48 -10.86 26.47
C ASP A 701 12.94 -10.57 25.06
N SER A 702 11.94 -11.34 24.62
CA SER A 702 11.29 -11.23 23.32
C SER A 702 9.78 -11.55 23.43
N HIS A 703 9.02 -11.13 22.42
CA HIS A 703 7.59 -11.46 22.29
C HIS A 703 7.33 -12.74 21.49
N THR A 704 8.38 -13.41 21.01
CA THR A 704 8.28 -14.58 20.13
C THR A 704 7.78 -15.82 20.88
N PRO A 705 6.59 -16.36 20.53
CA PRO A 705 6.06 -17.54 21.21
C PRO A 705 6.88 -18.80 20.94
N LEU A 706 7.00 -19.65 21.96
CA LEU A 706 7.64 -20.96 21.91
C LEU A 706 6.63 -22.05 22.25
N GLY A 707 6.76 -23.22 21.62
CA GLY A 707 5.87 -24.34 21.83
C GLY A 707 6.34 -25.63 21.18
N ASP A 708 5.60 -26.70 21.42
CA ASP A 708 5.89 -28.03 20.89
C ASP A 708 4.90 -28.37 19.78
N LEU A 709 5.43 -28.81 18.65
CA LEU A 709 4.67 -29.24 17.48
C LEU A 709 4.56 -30.77 17.46
N THR A 710 3.35 -31.30 17.31
CA THR A 710 3.07 -32.74 17.20
C THR A 710 2.27 -33.03 15.95
N LEU A 711 2.66 -34.05 15.20
CA LEU A 711 2.02 -34.51 13.97
C LEU A 711 1.24 -35.81 14.22
N PHE A 712 0.04 -35.91 13.65
CA PHE A 712 -0.88 -37.02 13.87
C PHE A 712 -1.40 -37.61 12.55
N ILE A 713 -1.63 -38.92 12.56
CA ILE A 713 -2.49 -39.60 11.60
C ILE A 713 -3.54 -40.33 12.44
N ASP A 714 -4.81 -39.94 12.27
CA ASP A 714 -5.90 -40.33 13.18
C ASP A 714 -5.53 -39.97 14.64
N ASP A 715 -5.55 -40.92 15.57
CA ASP A 715 -5.24 -40.71 17.00
C ASP A 715 -3.77 -40.98 17.38
N GLU A 716 -2.96 -41.39 16.40
CA GLU A 716 -1.57 -41.81 16.59
C GLU A 716 -0.58 -40.65 16.36
N VAL A 717 0.34 -40.47 17.32
CA VAL A 717 1.44 -39.51 17.20
C VAL A 717 2.48 -40.09 16.24
N VAL A 718 2.68 -39.41 15.11
CA VAL A 718 3.62 -39.86 14.08
C VAL A 718 4.88 -39.00 13.98
N GLY A 719 4.94 -37.85 14.66
CA GLY A 719 6.13 -37.02 14.73
C GLY A 719 6.01 -35.90 15.77
N THR A 720 7.13 -35.42 16.29
CA THR A 720 7.19 -34.32 17.27
C THR A 720 8.40 -33.44 17.03
N LEU A 721 8.27 -32.14 17.26
CA LEU A 721 9.35 -31.16 17.27
C LEU A 721 9.14 -30.19 18.44
N ALA A 722 10.07 -30.20 19.40
CA ALA A 722 10.02 -29.31 20.56
C ALA A 722 10.64 -27.94 20.27
N GLY A 723 10.21 -26.90 20.99
CA GLY A 723 10.84 -25.57 20.94
C GLY A 723 10.63 -24.82 19.62
N VAL A 724 9.54 -25.07 18.92
CA VAL A 724 9.14 -24.36 17.70
C VAL A 724 8.80 -22.91 18.03
N SER A 725 9.46 -21.98 17.36
CA SER A 725 9.17 -20.55 17.43
C SER A 725 8.11 -20.16 16.40
N THR A 726 7.15 -19.32 16.81
CA THR A 726 6.10 -18.79 15.93
C THR A 726 6.16 -17.27 15.87
N HIS A 727 5.49 -16.64 14.90
CA HIS A 727 5.51 -15.18 14.73
C HIS A 727 4.83 -14.49 15.91
N PRO A 728 5.42 -13.42 16.48
CA PRO A 728 4.72 -12.56 17.40
C PRO A 728 3.65 -11.71 16.69
N GLY A 729 3.93 -11.29 15.45
CA GLY A 729 3.08 -10.43 14.61
C GLY A 729 2.50 -11.15 13.38
N THR A 730 2.29 -10.40 12.31
CA THR A 730 1.72 -10.91 11.05
C THR A 730 2.72 -11.73 10.23
N PHE A 731 2.24 -12.58 9.32
CA PHE A 731 3.06 -13.26 8.31
C PHE A 731 3.44 -12.36 7.12
N GLY A 732 2.78 -11.22 6.98
CA GLY A 732 2.98 -10.23 5.92
C GLY A 732 1.76 -9.29 5.86
N LEU A 733 1.86 -8.19 5.09
CA LEU A 733 0.70 -7.34 4.80
C LEU A 733 -0.05 -7.80 3.54
N ALA A 734 0.55 -8.73 2.77
CA ALA A 734 -0.03 -9.37 1.60
C ALA A 734 0.48 -10.82 1.42
N GLY A 735 -0.16 -11.61 0.56
CA GLY A 735 0.23 -12.97 0.16
C GLY A 735 0.00 -14.06 1.22
N ALA A 736 -0.38 -13.67 2.44
CA ALA A 736 -0.37 -14.53 3.62
C ALA A 736 -1.70 -15.25 3.94
N GLY A 737 -2.62 -15.32 2.98
CA GLY A 737 -3.95 -15.91 3.18
C GLY A 737 -3.97 -17.44 3.39
N ILE A 738 -5.13 -17.93 3.83
CA ILE A 738 -5.42 -19.37 4.03
C ILE A 738 -5.95 -20.00 2.74
N THR A 739 -5.42 -21.18 2.38
CA THR A 739 -5.94 -22.05 1.33
C THR A 739 -5.93 -23.53 1.74
N VAL A 740 -6.87 -24.31 1.18
CA VAL A 740 -6.96 -25.77 1.36
C VAL A 740 -6.76 -26.44 0.00
N GLY A 741 -5.98 -27.52 -0.02
CA GLY A 741 -5.72 -28.28 -1.25
C GLY A 741 -4.62 -27.72 -2.17
N ARG A 742 -4.09 -26.52 -1.89
CA ARG A 742 -3.05 -25.85 -2.69
C ARG A 742 -2.29 -24.80 -1.87
N ASN A 743 -1.11 -24.40 -2.33
CA ASN A 743 -0.38 -23.20 -1.90
C ASN A 743 -0.42 -22.19 -3.06
N GLY A 744 -1.37 -21.25 -3.08
CA GLY A 744 -1.32 -20.12 -4.01
C GLY A 744 -0.11 -19.21 -3.77
N GLY A 745 0.34 -18.46 -4.79
CA GLY A 745 1.44 -17.50 -4.67
C GLY A 745 2.80 -18.15 -4.39
N SER A 746 3.62 -17.50 -3.55
CA SER A 746 4.94 -18.02 -3.16
C SER A 746 4.82 -19.20 -2.18
N GLY A 747 5.70 -20.20 -2.33
CA GLY A 747 5.67 -21.43 -1.53
C GLY A 747 6.08 -21.20 -0.07
N VAL A 748 5.28 -21.68 0.90
CA VAL A 748 5.62 -21.61 2.33
C VAL A 748 6.85 -22.46 2.67
N SER A 749 7.07 -23.56 1.94
CA SER A 749 8.20 -24.46 2.13
C SER A 749 9.02 -24.60 0.85
N SER A 750 10.33 -24.81 1.00
CA SER A 750 11.24 -25.08 -0.12
C SER A 750 11.15 -26.53 -0.62
N ARG A 751 10.37 -27.38 0.05
CA ARG A 751 10.18 -28.79 -0.29
C ARG A 751 9.39 -29.03 -1.57
N PHE A 752 8.60 -28.06 -1.99
CA PHE A 752 7.76 -28.15 -3.19
C PHE A 752 7.72 -26.81 -3.92
N LYS A 753 7.23 -26.84 -5.16
CA LYS A 753 6.91 -25.63 -5.92
C LYS A 753 5.40 -25.39 -5.88
N ALA A 754 4.99 -24.17 -5.57
CA ALA A 754 3.59 -23.75 -5.69
C ALA A 754 3.06 -24.01 -7.12
N PRO A 755 1.79 -24.39 -7.32
CA PRO A 755 0.75 -24.49 -6.31
C PRO A 755 0.72 -25.77 -5.46
N PHE A 756 1.53 -26.78 -5.81
CA PHE A 756 1.56 -28.11 -5.17
C PHE A 756 0.17 -28.65 -4.78
N VAL A 757 -0.72 -28.70 -5.77
CA VAL A 757 -2.12 -29.10 -5.60
C VAL A 757 -2.21 -30.53 -5.09
N PHE A 758 -3.13 -30.80 -4.16
CA PHE A 758 -3.39 -32.14 -3.67
C PHE A 758 -3.95 -33.05 -4.78
N THR A 759 -3.27 -34.17 -5.01
CA THR A 759 -3.63 -35.20 -5.99
C THR A 759 -3.57 -36.59 -5.37
N GLY A 760 -4.16 -37.59 -6.04
CA GLY A 760 -4.20 -38.98 -5.54
C GLY A 760 -5.16 -39.19 -4.37
N GLY A 761 -6.11 -38.27 -4.16
CA GLY A 761 -7.10 -38.29 -3.11
C GLY A 761 -8.08 -37.10 -3.18
N THR A 762 -8.88 -36.92 -2.12
CA THR A 762 -9.79 -35.78 -1.95
C THR A 762 -9.72 -35.22 -0.52
N ILE A 763 -9.95 -33.91 -0.35
CA ILE A 763 -10.04 -33.27 0.97
C ILE A 763 -11.51 -32.97 1.23
N ALA A 764 -12.04 -33.46 2.35
CA ALA A 764 -13.42 -33.17 2.75
C ALA A 764 -13.51 -31.78 3.39
N ARG A 765 -12.60 -31.48 4.33
CA ARG A 765 -12.50 -30.20 5.03
C ARG A 765 -11.20 -30.12 5.82
N VAL A 766 -10.84 -28.91 6.24
CA VAL A 766 -9.79 -28.66 7.23
C VAL A 766 -10.38 -27.88 8.39
N THR A 767 -10.15 -28.36 9.62
CA THR A 767 -10.49 -27.63 10.84
C THR A 767 -9.24 -27.02 11.45
N LEU A 768 -9.27 -25.72 11.72
CA LEU A 768 -8.27 -25.02 12.53
C LEU A 768 -8.90 -24.70 13.89
N ASP A 769 -8.44 -25.39 14.93
CA ASP A 769 -8.88 -25.23 16.31
C ASP A 769 -7.89 -24.35 17.08
N LEU A 770 -8.41 -23.36 17.79
CA LEU A 770 -7.67 -22.41 18.63
C LEU A 770 -8.06 -22.54 20.12
N SER A 771 -8.90 -23.50 20.48
CA SER A 771 -9.42 -23.68 21.85
C SER A 771 -8.34 -24.05 22.86
N GLY A 772 -7.18 -24.52 22.37
CA GLY A 772 -6.10 -25.05 23.20
C GLY A 772 -6.41 -26.41 23.81
N ARG A 773 -7.53 -27.05 23.42
CA ARG A 773 -7.86 -28.41 23.84
C ARG A 773 -6.89 -29.43 23.22
N PRO A 774 -6.66 -30.57 23.89
CA PRO A 774 -5.87 -31.65 23.33
C PRO A 774 -6.43 -32.12 21.98
N TYR A 775 -5.54 -32.42 21.02
CA TYR A 775 -5.88 -32.93 19.70
C TYR A 775 -6.89 -34.10 19.72
N ARG A 776 -6.75 -35.04 20.67
CA ARG A 776 -7.65 -36.19 20.85
C ARG A 776 -9.10 -35.80 21.16
N ASP A 777 -9.29 -34.71 21.89
CA ASP A 777 -10.64 -34.23 22.23
C ASP A 777 -11.32 -33.62 20.99
N VAL A 778 -10.55 -32.90 20.16
CA VAL A 778 -11.02 -32.30 18.90
C VAL A 778 -11.40 -33.37 17.87
N GLU A 779 -10.56 -34.39 17.69
CA GLU A 779 -10.85 -35.54 16.83
C GLU A 779 -12.16 -36.25 17.24
N THR A 780 -12.33 -36.52 18.54
CA THR A 780 -13.51 -37.22 19.05
C THR A 780 -14.79 -36.43 18.75
N GLU A 781 -14.78 -35.11 18.88
CA GLU A 781 -15.91 -34.25 18.52
C GLU A 781 -16.22 -34.27 17.02
N ILE A 782 -15.18 -34.21 16.18
CA ILE A 782 -15.31 -34.30 14.72
C ILE A 782 -15.92 -35.65 14.34
N ALA A 783 -15.42 -36.75 14.89
CA ALA A 783 -15.95 -38.09 14.67
C ALA A 783 -17.41 -38.24 15.15
N LEU A 784 -17.75 -37.67 16.31
CA LEU A 784 -19.11 -37.66 16.84
C LEU A 784 -20.06 -36.83 15.97
N ALA A 785 -19.63 -35.68 15.46
CA ALA A 785 -20.42 -34.86 14.55
C ALA A 785 -20.81 -35.64 13.29
N PHE A 786 -19.90 -36.44 12.73
CA PHE A 786 -20.17 -37.29 11.56
C PHE A 786 -20.97 -38.54 11.85
N SER A 787 -20.95 -39.07 13.07
CA SER A 787 -21.82 -40.19 13.43
C SER A 787 -23.32 -39.82 13.45
N ARG A 788 -23.63 -38.52 13.32
CA ARG A 788 -24.98 -37.95 13.38
C ARG A 788 -25.52 -37.52 12.00
N ASP A 789 -24.69 -37.51 10.97
CA ASP A 789 -25.06 -37.37 9.56
C ASP A 789 -25.06 -38.75 8.88
#